data_AF-A0A7X5QEA2-F1
#
_entry.id   AF-A0A7X5QEA2-F1
#
_cell.length_a   1.000
_cell.length_b   1.000
_cell.length_c   1.000
_cell.angle_alpha   90.00
_cell.angle_beta   90.00
_cell.angle_gamma   90.00
#
_symmetry.space_group_name_H-M   'P 1'
#
loop_
_entity.id
_entity.type
_entity.pdbx_description
1 polymer ?
#
loop_
_entity_poly.entity_id
_entity_poly.type
_entity_poly.pdbx_seq_one_letter_code
_entity_poly.pdbx_strand_id
1 'polypeptide(L)'
;MTAKFERLQQLAQHVDFSALIPPLVALPANEALAITEGSPHADVALLRTIYSKHITEHHDWIKQVEEVCGPPPWIVRSAGLEDGAIFVNAGGYISVICHRIADFADTVAAVTFSGFEPQAVAQQRLMNPDYQPQPIACFVQRLIEGILPQVEPLQAPYLTADVCHGLYKIIMQLHQHFSEIALDTEWVLETDQGLVSATGLTLSASDGVRGEVAFGFGFASAQSPGSRANSVAYHWPTLVAPLWYGTQLRQVHVDKLWLVQVRPAPGYTLERRVQRLTTEVRAELTRCMRAVPVTALLHPSTPSLGCFLSASTLDDAWSRYLRLPPSVQAALTAVFVESGVASEHAGIMFRQQNLPVFLTQLTDLPAVPWVIIDSMGELAYFGAQKPLIELKTEIAESVNLSASVQCVFDDSESLPVAELTSQRITDLLQNALTGLPMLTEKSYTTLKQRTIFPTDTWLQNGNAVRSPSLTGWLLAQAGERATEFIPSDWPTTDATADYFCALTAKNSPQSALPRLCKAIPTLADRIIQLNDLRLLIQLIKAEAWIGKLPSIRLAPWVDAAIIAPYGDARLLLECILHVLADTEILPIYENTDRLNIVHSLIGAAESGISSVSLLEVIHHSQLAPTALASLVCAPKAFAAYLAFLTPLKRFKAAAALAGVSEVADLLQATANLMETLHKANLPTLKGLCRIDLVDTYDQVLKAVLTDVVDRRDPSTHQRYLDLLSGWIAFAQLSTLSATEAAALLSFLRWIERARHQSMPDNFLLELKEDMVECLGDDFLRWQVFIPIAGNMTPDQLPIENAHQLHNLLHQWMLAHFRAESGSELPVPLRKLINIADGFGDARSCLLRLTRNILEISLPFVVHKASFLFNEKELIVEFAELPNAPEEDIGRLHVFEALALRIVEWEPIWQVSLNRVCQLGTWTLFLRMRRTDEAHWQAEDLNQLVLWLRVLFDTAYDFSYVPNDEVSHVYEMVGHSPWRELFRAYVNYRAAVDFSIQRITVYSLPFATMLAALCLNQSVRDEVTGACIAGFEGAWKSFHGIAEKLEKTEADQNQWEVLHTTAGQLGLLLAAMWPEQTLKRMVQVPLSPVAAERIGVSLLHRRDLATTLQQLIAVPENAALRDLVLHHVPEIAVNANSASTIADEVTSWQSKFKRCKEYLLAYHANLLSDSQCQQCVKQLGLVPYGITEEIETHIQHALTHTAAEEKGRFKLAEVDSIAIIRAIGTEDGI
;
A
#
# COMPACT_ATOMS: atom_id res chain seq x y z
N MET A 1 33.68 -27.07 29.02
CA MET A 1 33.08 -26.44 30.22
C MET A 1 31.98 -25.51 29.72
N THR A 2 30.75 -25.75 30.15
CA THR A 2 29.52 -25.23 29.54
C THR A 2 28.91 -24.14 30.42
N ALA A 3 29.05 -22.89 29.99
CA ALA A 3 28.78 -21.71 30.82
C ALA A 3 27.35 -21.66 31.40
N LYS A 4 26.31 -22.08 30.66
CA LYS A 4 24.91 -22.07 31.13
C LYS A 4 24.62 -23.11 32.20
N PHE A 5 25.00 -24.37 31.99
CA PHE A 5 24.82 -25.43 32.98
C PHE A 5 25.62 -25.12 34.26
N GLU A 6 26.89 -24.72 34.11
CA GLU A 6 27.77 -24.43 35.26
C GLU A 6 27.22 -23.29 36.12
N ARG A 7 26.73 -22.21 35.50
CA ARG A 7 26.09 -21.09 36.22
C ARG A 7 24.84 -21.54 36.96
N LEU A 8 23.93 -22.29 36.31
CA LEU A 8 22.72 -22.79 36.97
C LEU A 8 23.04 -23.78 38.09
N GLN A 9 24.02 -24.66 37.90
CA GLN A 9 24.45 -25.62 38.91
C GLN A 9 25.07 -24.91 40.13
N GLN A 10 25.89 -23.87 39.91
CA GLN A 10 26.44 -23.03 40.96
C GLN A 10 25.32 -22.35 41.78
N LEU A 11 24.31 -21.81 41.10
CA LEU A 11 23.14 -21.20 41.75
C LEU A 11 22.28 -22.24 42.48
N ALA A 12 22.12 -23.45 41.95
CA ALA A 12 21.37 -24.54 42.59
C ALA A 12 21.98 -24.97 43.94
N GLN A 13 23.29 -24.77 44.11
CA GLN A 13 24.02 -25.06 45.35
C GLN A 13 24.10 -23.86 46.31
N HIS A 14 23.71 -22.66 45.85
CA HIS A 14 23.75 -21.45 46.63
C HIS A 14 22.46 -21.28 47.45
N VAL A 15 22.57 -21.00 48.75
CA VAL A 15 21.42 -20.93 49.67
C VAL A 15 20.35 -19.95 49.18
N ASP A 16 20.77 -18.78 48.68
CA ASP A 16 19.85 -17.71 48.25
C ASP A 16 19.14 -17.98 46.91
N PHE A 17 19.65 -18.90 46.08
CA PHE A 17 19.13 -19.15 44.72
C PHE A 17 18.58 -20.56 44.50
N SER A 18 18.99 -21.53 45.33
CA SER A 18 18.64 -22.95 45.20
C SER A 18 17.14 -23.22 45.00
N ALA A 19 16.27 -22.45 45.66
CA ALA A 19 14.81 -22.59 45.54
C ALA A 19 14.23 -22.10 44.19
N LEU A 20 14.99 -21.29 43.44
CA LEU A 20 14.62 -20.73 42.14
C LEU A 20 15.09 -21.60 40.96
N ILE A 21 16.01 -22.54 41.21
CA ILE A 21 16.58 -23.39 40.15
C ILE A 21 15.83 -24.73 40.13
N PRO A 22 15.17 -25.09 39.02
CA PRO A 22 14.59 -26.42 38.88
C PRO A 22 15.69 -27.49 38.80
N PRO A 23 15.42 -28.74 39.23
CA PRO A 23 16.41 -29.81 39.17
C PRO A 23 16.99 -30.00 37.76
N LEU A 24 18.31 -30.20 37.69
CA LEU A 24 19.05 -30.35 36.43
C LEU A 24 20.18 -31.39 36.51
N VAL A 25 20.45 -32.05 35.38
CA VAL A 25 21.49 -33.09 35.19
C VAL A 25 22.28 -32.82 33.92
N ALA A 26 23.61 -32.73 34.01
CA ALA A 26 24.47 -32.55 32.83
C ALA A 26 24.65 -33.81 32.01
N LEU A 27 24.71 -33.65 30.69
CA LEU A 27 25.08 -34.69 29.72
C LEU A 27 26.29 -34.19 28.89
N PRO A 28 27.51 -34.69 29.15
CA PRO A 28 28.71 -34.20 28.48
C PRO A 28 28.75 -34.65 27.01
N ALA A 29 29.26 -33.78 26.12
CA ALA A 29 29.40 -34.06 24.69
C ALA A 29 30.60 -34.96 24.32
N ASN A 30 31.41 -35.42 25.29
CA ASN A 30 32.68 -36.10 25.03
C ASN A 30 32.50 -37.36 24.17
N GLU A 31 31.44 -38.14 24.41
CA GLU A 31 31.16 -39.36 23.65
C GLU A 31 30.59 -39.05 22.26
N ALA A 32 29.77 -38.00 22.13
CA ALA A 32 29.29 -37.52 20.84
C ALA A 32 30.45 -36.96 19.97
N LEU A 33 31.41 -36.30 20.60
CA LEU A 33 32.63 -35.83 19.94
C LEU A 33 33.47 -37.01 19.44
N ALA A 34 33.70 -38.02 20.28
CA ALA A 34 34.42 -39.23 19.87
C ALA A 34 33.72 -39.98 18.71
N ILE A 35 32.38 -40.02 18.68
CA ILE A 35 31.60 -40.57 17.56
C ILE A 35 31.80 -39.74 16.29
N THR A 36 31.79 -38.42 16.40
CA THR A 36 32.00 -37.49 15.27
C THR A 36 33.41 -37.65 14.69
N GLU A 37 34.44 -37.70 15.54
CA GLU A 37 35.84 -37.90 15.13
C GLU A 37 36.09 -39.29 14.53
N GLY A 38 35.41 -40.32 15.05
CA GLY A 38 35.47 -41.69 14.52
C GLY A 38 34.67 -41.90 13.22
N SER A 39 33.87 -40.92 12.78
CA SER A 39 33.03 -40.98 11.58
C SER A 39 32.97 -39.63 10.84
N PRO A 40 34.10 -39.10 10.35
CA PRO A 40 34.19 -37.73 9.83
C PRO A 40 33.43 -37.50 8.51
N HIS A 41 32.99 -38.57 7.84
CA HIS A 41 32.19 -38.52 6.60
C HIS A 41 30.71 -38.85 6.82
N ALA A 42 30.28 -39.11 8.07
CA ALA A 42 28.88 -39.36 8.38
C ALA A 42 28.09 -38.05 8.34
N ASP A 43 26.89 -38.10 7.75
CA ASP A 43 25.95 -36.99 7.87
C ASP A 43 25.36 -36.90 9.29
N VAL A 44 24.73 -35.76 9.59
CA VAL A 44 24.17 -35.49 10.92
C VAL A 44 23.07 -36.50 11.33
N ALA A 45 22.31 -37.04 10.38
CA ALA A 45 21.25 -37.99 10.65
C ALA A 45 21.81 -39.35 11.11
N LEU A 46 22.88 -39.79 10.46
CA LEU A 46 23.62 -40.98 10.86
C LEU A 46 24.30 -40.79 12.22
N LEU A 47 24.95 -39.65 12.47
CA LEU A 47 25.56 -39.32 13.76
C LEU A 47 24.53 -39.33 14.91
N ARG A 48 23.34 -38.75 14.70
CA ARG A 48 22.22 -38.79 15.65
C ARG A 48 21.78 -40.22 15.94
N THR A 49 21.68 -41.06 14.91
CA THR A 49 21.26 -42.47 15.06
C THR A 49 22.29 -43.27 15.86
N ILE A 50 23.58 -43.09 15.58
CA ILE A 50 24.67 -43.77 16.30
C ILE A 50 24.68 -43.35 17.78
N TYR A 51 24.53 -42.05 18.06
CA TYR A 51 24.56 -41.55 19.42
C TYR A 51 23.28 -41.90 20.21
N SER A 52 22.10 -41.87 19.58
CA SER A 52 20.85 -42.34 20.21
C SER A 52 20.95 -43.82 20.61
N LYS A 53 21.51 -44.66 19.73
CA LYS A 53 21.78 -46.08 20.05
C LYS A 53 22.75 -46.22 21.23
N HIS A 54 23.82 -45.42 21.24
CA HIS A 54 24.79 -45.41 22.33
C HIS A 54 24.16 -45.07 23.69
N ILE A 55 23.29 -44.05 23.74
CA ILE A 55 22.56 -43.66 24.96
C ILE A 55 21.59 -44.78 25.39
N THR A 56 20.91 -45.41 24.44
CA THR A 56 19.98 -46.52 24.72
C THR A 56 20.69 -47.71 25.35
N GLU A 57 21.94 -47.97 24.96
CA GLU A 57 22.77 -49.05 25.53
C GLU A 57 23.28 -48.71 26.95
N HIS A 58 23.35 -47.43 27.33
CA HIS A 58 23.81 -46.94 28.64
C HIS A 58 22.64 -46.45 29.52
N HIS A 59 21.93 -47.39 30.15
CA HIS A 59 20.69 -47.15 30.92
C HIS A 59 20.86 -46.27 32.18
N ASP A 60 22.08 -45.99 32.61
CA ASP A 60 22.36 -45.27 33.85
C ASP A 60 22.02 -43.77 33.76
N TRP A 61 22.08 -43.17 32.57
CA TRP A 61 21.74 -41.75 32.38
C TRP A 61 20.25 -41.47 32.58
N ILE A 62 19.38 -42.36 32.07
CA ILE A 62 17.93 -42.23 32.25
C ILE A 62 17.56 -42.34 33.73
N LYS A 63 18.16 -43.30 34.45
CA LYS A 63 17.94 -43.47 35.90
C LYS A 63 18.38 -42.23 36.68
N GLN A 64 19.56 -41.71 36.39
CA GLN A 64 20.07 -40.51 37.04
C GLN A 64 19.17 -39.29 36.81
N VAL A 65 18.65 -39.13 35.58
CA VAL A 65 17.70 -38.06 35.25
C VAL A 65 16.39 -38.25 36.01
N GLU A 66 15.84 -39.46 36.07
CA GLU A 66 14.59 -39.73 36.81
C GLU A 66 14.76 -39.54 38.33
N GLU A 67 15.91 -39.89 38.89
CA GLU A 67 16.24 -39.70 40.32
C GLU A 67 16.33 -38.22 40.71
N VAL A 68 16.89 -37.37 39.85
CA VAL A 68 17.11 -35.93 40.14
C VAL A 68 15.93 -35.07 39.69
N CYS A 69 15.44 -35.29 38.46
CA CYS A 69 14.40 -34.47 37.83
C CYS A 69 12.98 -35.00 38.02
N GLY A 70 12.82 -36.23 38.53
CA GLY A 70 11.53 -36.95 38.57
C GLY A 70 11.17 -37.58 37.22
N PRO A 71 10.00 -38.23 37.09
CA PRO A 71 9.54 -38.78 35.81
C PRO A 71 9.29 -37.68 34.76
N PRO A 72 9.29 -37.99 33.45
CA PRO A 72 9.00 -37.01 32.40
C PRO A 72 7.57 -36.43 32.52
N PRO A 73 7.31 -35.22 31.98
CA PRO A 73 8.09 -34.55 30.93
C PRO A 73 9.35 -33.82 31.42
N TRP A 74 10.40 -33.88 30.61
CA TRP A 74 11.65 -33.15 30.80
C TRP A 74 11.90 -32.17 29.66
N ILE A 75 12.80 -31.21 29.87
CA ILE A 75 13.39 -30.43 28.77
C ILE A 75 14.87 -30.72 28.67
N VAL A 76 15.31 -31.12 27.47
CA VAL A 76 16.73 -31.25 27.13
C VAL A 76 17.17 -29.91 26.55
N ARG A 77 18.03 -29.20 27.29
CA ARG A 77 18.52 -27.86 26.94
C ARG A 77 19.90 -27.92 26.31
N SER A 78 20.11 -27.10 25.30
CA SER A 78 21.45 -26.81 24.76
C SER A 78 22.29 -26.06 25.79
N ALA A 79 23.60 -26.35 25.81
CA ALA A 79 24.61 -25.65 26.59
C ALA A 79 25.92 -25.53 25.80
N GLY A 80 25.80 -25.02 24.57
CA GLY A 80 26.90 -24.89 23.60
C GLY A 80 27.65 -23.56 23.71
N LEU A 81 28.28 -23.14 22.60
CA LEU A 81 29.01 -21.88 22.53
C LEU A 81 28.13 -20.63 22.70
N GLU A 82 26.81 -20.75 22.53
CA GLU A 82 25.81 -19.67 22.64
C GLU A 82 25.76 -18.97 24.02
N ASP A 83 26.36 -19.58 25.03
CA ASP A 83 26.34 -19.13 26.42
C ASP A 83 27.65 -18.46 26.87
N GLY A 84 28.63 -18.34 25.98
CA GLY A 84 29.93 -17.73 26.25
C GLY A 84 29.94 -16.20 26.16
N ALA A 85 30.96 -15.55 26.72
CA ALA A 85 31.12 -14.09 26.68
C ALA A 85 31.54 -13.53 25.30
N ILE A 86 32.02 -14.39 24.39
CA ILE A 86 32.55 -14.02 23.07
C ILE A 86 31.53 -14.32 21.96
N PHE A 87 30.77 -15.43 22.09
CA PHE A 87 29.85 -15.96 21.09
C PHE A 87 28.42 -15.91 21.62
N VAL A 88 27.78 -14.76 21.59
CA VAL A 88 26.45 -14.62 22.17
C VAL A 88 25.39 -15.09 21.15
N ASN A 89 25.40 -16.37 20.76
CA ASN A 89 24.50 -16.93 19.72
C ASN A 89 23.12 -17.33 20.27
N ALA A 90 22.31 -16.38 20.75
CA ALA A 90 20.98 -16.65 21.30
C ALA A 90 20.09 -17.47 20.37
N GLY A 91 19.65 -18.65 20.83
CA GLY A 91 18.69 -19.48 20.12
C GLY A 91 19.22 -20.16 18.86
N GLY A 92 20.55 -20.26 18.70
CA GLY A 92 21.13 -20.94 17.56
C GLY A 92 21.13 -22.46 17.65
N TYR A 93 21.05 -23.00 18.87
CA TYR A 93 20.85 -24.42 19.12
C TYR A 93 19.43 -24.69 19.59
N ILE A 94 18.96 -25.93 19.37
CA ILE A 94 17.60 -26.32 19.76
C ILE A 94 17.57 -26.81 21.20
N SER A 95 16.47 -26.53 21.91
CA SER A 95 16.11 -27.19 23.17
C SER A 95 14.77 -27.91 22.95
N VAL A 96 14.66 -29.16 23.40
CA VAL A 96 13.53 -30.04 23.03
C VAL A 96 12.88 -30.65 24.27
N ILE A 97 11.54 -30.67 24.29
CA ILE A 97 10.75 -31.30 25.34
C ILE A 97 10.72 -32.81 25.11
N CYS A 98 11.14 -33.57 26.11
CA CYS A 98 11.06 -35.04 26.15
C CYS A 98 9.80 -35.45 26.93
N HIS A 99 8.75 -35.89 26.23
CA HIS A 99 7.47 -36.22 26.85
C HIS A 99 7.45 -37.59 27.52
N ARG A 100 8.27 -38.55 27.07
CA ARG A 100 8.28 -39.94 27.55
C ARG A 100 9.70 -40.47 27.63
N ILE A 101 9.95 -41.39 28.56
CA ILE A 101 11.25 -42.03 28.75
C ILE A 101 11.77 -42.67 27.45
N ALA A 102 10.89 -43.28 26.66
CA ALA A 102 11.24 -43.94 25.40
C ALA A 102 11.85 -42.99 24.34
N ASP A 103 11.53 -41.69 24.42
CA ASP A 103 11.97 -40.69 23.45
C ASP A 103 13.29 -40.00 23.89
N PHE A 104 13.82 -40.36 25.07
CA PHE A 104 14.96 -39.68 25.70
C PHE A 104 16.22 -39.67 24.83
N ALA A 105 16.63 -40.85 24.34
CA ALA A 105 17.87 -41.00 23.57
C ALA A 105 17.83 -40.18 22.26
N ASP A 106 16.71 -40.23 21.55
CA ASP A 106 16.51 -39.46 20.31
C ASP A 106 16.48 -37.95 20.58
N THR A 107 15.87 -37.54 21.69
CA THR A 107 15.79 -36.13 22.10
C THR A 107 17.17 -35.57 22.44
N VAL A 108 17.96 -36.30 23.24
CA VAL A 108 19.34 -35.92 23.60
C VAL A 108 20.22 -35.86 22.35
N ALA A 109 20.10 -36.83 21.45
CA ALA A 109 20.84 -36.82 20.19
C ALA A 109 20.46 -35.63 19.30
N ALA A 110 19.18 -35.28 19.21
CA ALA A 110 18.72 -34.13 18.44
C ALA A 110 19.33 -32.81 18.95
N VAL A 111 19.32 -32.58 20.27
CA VAL A 111 19.89 -31.37 20.87
C VAL A 111 21.41 -31.34 20.69
N THR A 112 22.10 -32.46 20.96
CA THR A 112 23.56 -32.57 20.89
C THR A 112 24.10 -32.27 19.48
N PHE A 113 23.41 -32.72 18.43
CA PHE A 113 23.85 -32.51 17.05
C PHE A 113 23.25 -31.25 16.38
N SER A 114 22.53 -30.41 17.12
CA SER A 114 21.97 -29.17 16.57
C SER A 114 23.02 -28.15 16.12
N GLY A 115 24.27 -28.28 16.57
CA GLY A 115 25.39 -27.46 16.09
C GLY A 115 25.80 -27.69 14.63
N PHE A 116 25.26 -28.73 13.98
CA PHE A 116 25.45 -29.02 12.55
C PHE A 116 24.35 -28.43 11.67
N GLU A 117 23.29 -27.86 12.26
CA GLU A 117 22.20 -27.29 11.49
C GLU A 117 22.66 -26.04 10.72
N PRO A 118 22.20 -25.83 9.46
CA PRO A 118 22.67 -24.73 8.62
C PRO A 118 22.52 -23.35 9.26
N GLN A 119 21.43 -23.12 9.99
CA GLN A 119 21.19 -21.87 10.71
C GLN A 119 22.20 -21.63 11.83
N ALA A 120 22.49 -22.67 12.63
CA ALA A 120 23.48 -22.60 13.70
C ALA A 120 24.89 -22.31 13.13
N VAL A 121 25.23 -22.94 12.01
CA VAL A 121 26.49 -22.71 11.30
C VAL A 121 26.58 -21.29 10.74
N ALA A 122 25.51 -20.81 10.09
CA ALA A 122 25.47 -19.45 9.52
C ALA A 122 25.66 -18.38 10.61
N GLN A 123 25.00 -18.55 11.76
CA GLN A 123 25.15 -17.65 12.90
C GLN A 123 26.57 -17.64 13.47
N GLN A 124 27.18 -18.82 13.67
CA GLN A 124 28.56 -18.91 14.15
C GLN A 124 29.55 -18.27 13.18
N ARG A 125 29.27 -18.35 11.87
CA ARG A 125 30.10 -17.74 10.83
C ARG A 125 30.05 -16.22 10.75
N LEU A 126 29.06 -15.57 11.37
CA LEU A 126 29.06 -14.11 11.50
C LEU A 126 30.26 -13.60 12.31
N MET A 127 30.69 -14.38 13.31
CA MET A 127 31.83 -14.03 14.18
C MET A 127 33.11 -14.78 13.81
N ASN A 128 33.01 -16.03 13.35
CA ASN A 128 34.14 -16.83 12.89
C ASN A 128 33.84 -17.42 11.50
N PRO A 129 34.25 -16.73 10.41
CA PRO A 129 33.98 -17.19 9.04
C PRO A 129 34.44 -18.62 8.75
N ASP A 130 35.49 -19.09 9.43
CA ASP A 130 36.08 -20.43 9.26
C ASP A 130 35.48 -21.50 10.20
N TYR A 131 34.41 -21.17 10.94
CA TYR A 131 33.77 -22.07 11.91
C TYR A 131 33.39 -23.42 11.28
N GLN A 132 33.78 -24.49 11.97
CA GLN A 132 33.41 -25.86 11.66
C GLN A 132 32.35 -26.36 12.65
N PRO A 133 31.28 -27.03 12.18
CA PRO A 133 30.24 -27.57 13.05
C PRO A 133 30.80 -28.69 13.94
N GLN A 134 30.30 -28.76 15.17
CA GLN A 134 30.70 -29.74 16.19
C GLN A 134 29.51 -30.08 17.09
N PRO A 135 29.48 -31.28 17.72
CA PRO A 135 28.43 -31.60 18.69
C PRO A 135 28.52 -30.67 19.90
N ILE A 136 27.37 -30.33 20.47
CA ILE A 136 27.26 -29.44 21.62
C ILE A 136 26.89 -30.23 22.87
N ALA A 137 27.31 -29.74 24.02
CA ALA A 137 26.86 -30.31 25.28
C ALA A 137 25.42 -29.90 25.59
N CYS A 138 24.73 -30.73 26.36
CA CYS A 138 23.36 -30.50 26.78
C CYS A 138 23.16 -30.86 28.25
N PHE A 139 22.01 -30.46 28.80
CA PHE A 139 21.61 -30.86 30.14
C PHE A 139 20.10 -31.06 30.18
N VAL A 140 19.65 -31.93 31.06
CA VAL A 140 18.24 -32.23 31.26
C VAL A 140 17.76 -31.47 32.47
N GLN A 141 16.60 -30.85 32.36
CA GLN A 141 15.96 -30.11 33.44
C GLN A 141 14.51 -30.57 33.56
N ARG A 142 13.98 -30.55 34.78
CA ARG A 142 12.54 -30.75 34.99
C ARG A 142 11.75 -29.71 34.18
N LEU A 143 10.77 -30.15 33.39
CA LEU A 143 9.85 -29.23 32.73
C LEU A 143 8.94 -28.60 33.78
N ILE A 144 8.85 -27.26 33.78
CA ILE A 144 7.85 -26.57 34.58
C ILE A 144 6.53 -26.65 33.81
N GLU A 145 5.57 -27.37 34.38
CA GLU A 145 4.23 -27.52 33.83
C GLU A 145 3.30 -26.49 34.43
N GLY A 146 2.35 -26.01 33.64
CA GLY A 146 1.27 -25.16 34.12
C GLY A 146 0.04 -25.33 33.24
N ILE A 147 -1.08 -24.79 33.72
CA ILE A 147 -2.33 -24.82 32.96
C ILE A 147 -2.20 -24.00 31.67
N LEU A 148 -2.90 -24.43 30.61
CA LEU A 148 -2.99 -23.68 29.37
C LEU A 148 -3.62 -22.30 29.66
N PRO A 149 -2.98 -21.20 29.23
CA PRO A 149 -3.50 -19.87 29.48
C PRO A 149 -4.86 -19.68 28.76
N GLN A 150 -5.88 -19.24 29.51
CA GLN A 150 -7.22 -18.90 29.00
C GLN A 150 -7.34 -17.39 28.75
N VAL A 151 -6.43 -16.85 27.96
CA VAL A 151 -6.34 -15.41 27.66
C VAL A 151 -6.50 -15.15 26.17
N GLU A 152 -7.07 -14.00 25.82
CA GLU A 152 -7.28 -13.62 24.42
C GLU A 152 -5.91 -13.41 23.72
N PRO A 153 -5.78 -13.68 22.41
CA PRO A 153 -4.49 -13.63 21.70
C PRO A 153 -3.75 -12.28 21.76
N LEU A 154 -4.48 -11.17 21.93
CA LEU A 154 -3.94 -9.81 22.02
C LEU A 154 -3.52 -9.40 23.44
N GLN A 155 -3.80 -10.23 24.45
CA GLN A 155 -3.46 -9.96 25.83
C GLN A 155 -2.03 -10.39 26.14
N ALA A 156 -1.32 -9.55 26.87
CA ALA A 156 0.03 -9.79 27.35
C ALA A 156 0.09 -9.73 28.89
N PRO A 157 0.99 -10.47 29.55
CA PRO A 157 1.06 -10.50 31.01
C PRO A 157 1.44 -9.15 31.63
N TYR A 158 0.93 -8.83 32.80
CA TYR A 158 1.33 -7.69 33.62
C TYR A 158 1.58 -8.12 35.05
N LEU A 159 2.74 -7.73 35.58
CA LEU A 159 3.18 -8.01 36.93
C LEU A 159 3.07 -6.72 37.76
N THR A 160 2.67 -6.83 39.02
CA THR A 160 2.61 -5.66 39.91
C THR A 160 4.01 -5.11 40.19
N ALA A 161 4.08 -3.84 40.60
CA ALA A 161 5.36 -3.19 40.90
C ALA A 161 6.18 -3.98 41.93
N ASP A 162 5.56 -4.51 42.99
CA ASP A 162 6.22 -5.33 44.00
C ASP A 162 6.87 -6.60 43.44
N VAL A 163 6.18 -7.31 42.55
CA VAL A 163 6.71 -8.52 41.92
C VAL A 163 7.88 -8.17 41.00
N CYS A 164 7.76 -7.08 40.23
CA CYS A 164 8.87 -6.57 39.43
C CYS A 164 10.07 -6.18 40.29
N HIS A 165 9.89 -5.42 41.37
CA HIS A 165 10.97 -5.06 42.29
C HIS A 165 11.63 -6.30 42.91
N GLY A 166 10.83 -7.30 43.29
CA GLY A 166 11.32 -8.59 43.76
C GLY A 166 12.22 -9.26 42.71
N LEU A 167 11.77 -9.32 41.45
CA LEU A 167 12.53 -9.86 40.34
C LEU A 167 13.84 -9.10 40.09
N TYR A 168 13.80 -7.76 40.02
CA TYR A 168 15.00 -6.94 39.81
C TYR A 168 15.99 -7.02 40.98
N LYS A 169 15.51 -7.19 42.21
CA LYS A 169 16.38 -7.45 43.37
C LYS A 169 17.13 -8.78 43.23
N ILE A 170 16.46 -9.83 42.76
CA ILE A 170 17.11 -11.11 42.46
C ILE A 170 18.14 -10.91 41.33
N ILE A 171 17.79 -10.20 40.26
CA ILE A 171 18.71 -9.89 39.15
C ILE A 171 19.93 -9.09 39.63
N MET A 172 19.76 -8.15 40.57
CA MET A 172 20.87 -7.43 41.19
C MET A 172 21.83 -8.36 41.94
N GLN A 173 21.29 -9.32 42.68
CA GLN A 173 22.10 -10.33 43.35
C GLN A 173 22.84 -11.21 42.34
N LEU A 174 22.24 -11.51 41.18
CA LEU A 174 22.93 -12.22 40.09
C LEU A 174 24.09 -11.39 39.51
N HIS A 175 23.89 -10.08 39.28
CA HIS A 175 24.97 -9.18 38.84
C HIS A 175 26.13 -9.17 39.83
N GLN A 176 25.84 -9.08 41.13
CA GLN A 176 26.86 -9.10 42.19
C GLN A 176 27.57 -10.45 42.26
N HIS A 177 26.83 -11.55 42.16
CA HIS A 177 27.36 -12.91 42.25
C HIS A 177 28.32 -13.23 41.09
N PHE A 178 27.93 -12.89 39.86
CA PHE A 178 28.76 -13.16 38.67
C PHE A 178 29.73 -12.03 38.31
N SER A 179 29.64 -10.86 38.99
CA SER A 179 30.44 -9.66 38.68
C SER A 179 30.33 -9.19 37.23
N GLU A 180 29.14 -9.37 36.63
CA GLU A 180 28.86 -8.99 35.24
C GLU A 180 28.22 -7.61 35.16
N ILE A 181 28.70 -6.76 34.25
CA ILE A 181 28.10 -5.42 34.03
C ILE A 181 26.75 -5.56 33.32
N ALA A 182 26.57 -6.55 32.45
CA ALA A 182 25.36 -6.76 31.67
C ALA A 182 24.92 -8.23 31.72
N LEU A 183 23.65 -8.49 31.99
CA LEU A 183 23.07 -9.83 32.11
C LEU A 183 21.87 -10.02 31.18
N ASP A 184 21.79 -11.21 30.61
CA ASP A 184 20.64 -11.79 29.94
C ASP A 184 20.13 -12.97 30.79
N THR A 185 18.85 -12.91 31.16
CA THR A 185 18.21 -13.87 32.08
C THR A 185 16.91 -14.38 31.50
N GLU A 186 16.63 -15.67 31.68
CA GLU A 186 15.34 -16.26 31.29
C GLU A 186 14.63 -16.85 32.51
N TRP A 187 13.33 -16.61 32.57
CA TRP A 187 12.49 -16.98 33.69
C TRP A 187 11.22 -17.70 33.22
N VAL A 188 10.72 -18.61 34.05
CA VAL A 188 9.39 -19.20 33.93
C VAL A 188 8.63 -18.91 35.20
N LEU A 189 7.46 -18.29 35.05
CA LEU A 189 6.61 -17.88 36.15
C LEU A 189 5.36 -18.75 36.17
N GLU A 190 5.11 -19.38 37.31
CA GLU A 190 3.83 -20.04 37.59
C GLU A 190 2.83 -18.98 38.03
N THR A 191 1.70 -18.86 37.32
CA THR A 191 0.68 -17.85 37.60
C THR A 191 -0.73 -18.42 37.60
N ASP A 192 -1.66 -17.65 38.15
CA ASP A 192 -3.10 -17.94 38.14
C ASP A 192 -3.72 -18.00 36.72
N GLN A 193 -3.03 -17.48 35.71
CA GLN A 193 -3.46 -17.48 34.30
C GLN A 193 -2.63 -18.43 33.42
N GLY A 194 -1.90 -19.37 34.01
CA GLY A 194 -1.00 -20.28 33.31
C GLY A 194 0.46 -19.85 33.36
N LEU A 195 1.32 -20.49 32.57
CA LEU A 195 2.75 -20.13 32.55
C LEU A 195 2.98 -18.79 31.87
N VAL A 196 3.85 -17.97 32.47
CA VAL A 196 4.41 -16.77 31.83
C VAL A 196 5.91 -16.99 31.64
N SER A 197 6.38 -16.85 30.40
CA SER A 197 7.82 -16.83 30.12
C SER A 197 8.30 -15.39 30.20
N ALA A 198 9.51 -15.17 30.72
CA ALA A 198 10.13 -13.86 30.72
C ALA A 198 11.60 -13.88 30.27
N THR A 199 12.00 -12.84 29.56
CA THR A 199 13.39 -12.63 29.12
C THR A 199 13.83 -11.24 29.57
N GLY A 200 14.91 -11.16 30.35
CA GLY A 200 15.40 -9.93 30.97
C GLY A 200 16.80 -9.55 30.49
N LEU A 201 16.96 -8.32 30.01
CA LEU A 201 18.22 -7.70 29.64
C LEU A 201 18.53 -6.53 30.57
N THR A 202 19.60 -6.64 31.35
CA THR A 202 19.84 -5.76 32.50
C THR A 202 21.30 -5.34 32.63
N LEU A 203 21.53 -4.17 33.23
CA LEU A 203 22.82 -3.56 33.52
C LEU A 203 22.97 -3.31 35.02
N SER A 204 24.16 -3.60 35.53
CA SER A 204 24.60 -3.16 36.85
C SER A 204 25.16 -1.73 36.75
N ALA A 205 24.62 -0.83 37.56
CA ALA A 205 25.06 0.55 37.70
C ALA A 205 25.34 0.87 39.18
N SER A 206 25.96 2.03 39.44
CA SER A 206 26.32 2.45 40.80
C SER A 206 25.12 2.69 41.72
N ASP A 207 23.96 2.98 41.13
CA ASP A 207 22.69 3.24 41.79
C ASP A 207 21.76 2.02 41.84
N GLY A 208 22.08 0.93 41.12
CA GLY A 208 21.32 -0.32 41.13
C GLY A 208 21.26 -1.00 39.76
N VAL A 209 20.23 -1.81 39.52
CA VAL A 209 20.00 -2.48 38.22
C VAL A 209 19.06 -1.66 37.34
N ARG A 210 19.39 -1.54 36.06
CA ARG A 210 18.53 -0.93 35.04
C ARG A 210 18.39 -1.85 33.84
N GLY A 211 17.22 -1.90 33.21
CA GLY A 211 17.01 -2.82 32.09
C GLY A 211 15.56 -3.06 31.71
N GLU A 212 15.34 -3.98 30.79
CA GLU A 212 14.03 -4.37 30.29
C GLU A 212 13.75 -5.85 30.54
N VAL A 213 12.51 -6.19 30.88
CA VAL A 213 12.05 -7.58 31.01
C VAL A 213 10.78 -7.74 30.17
N ALA A 214 10.82 -8.61 29.17
CA ALA A 214 9.66 -8.96 28.37
C ALA A 214 8.93 -10.17 28.93
N PHE A 215 7.60 -10.17 28.82
CA PHE A 215 6.73 -11.23 29.30
C PHE A 215 5.79 -11.72 28.19
N GLY A 216 5.56 -13.03 28.16
CA GLY A 216 4.62 -13.67 27.24
C GLY A 216 3.85 -14.81 27.91
N PHE A 217 2.61 -15.04 27.46
CA PHE A 217 1.79 -16.16 27.94
C PHE A 217 2.16 -17.48 27.23
N GLY A 218 2.57 -18.47 28.04
CA GLY A 218 2.94 -19.81 27.61
C GLY A 218 4.45 -20.03 27.61
N PHE A 219 4.85 -21.26 27.34
CA PHE A 219 6.24 -21.69 27.29
C PHE A 219 7.02 -21.01 26.14
N ALA A 220 8.20 -20.47 26.45
CA ALA A 220 9.13 -19.80 25.53
C ALA A 220 8.56 -18.60 24.74
N SER A 221 7.41 -18.08 25.14
CA SER A 221 6.68 -17.03 24.41
C SER A 221 7.32 -15.64 24.49
N ALA A 222 8.18 -15.39 25.49
CA ALA A 222 8.99 -14.16 25.54
C ALA A 222 10.17 -14.20 24.56
N GLN A 223 10.65 -15.40 24.22
CA GLN A 223 11.79 -15.65 23.34
C GLN A 223 11.38 -15.79 21.88
N SER A 224 10.21 -16.38 21.63
CA SER A 224 9.62 -16.61 20.30
C SER A 224 8.09 -16.42 20.37
N PRO A 225 7.59 -15.18 20.31
CA PRO A 225 6.17 -14.85 20.55
C PRO A 225 5.17 -15.46 19.56
N GLY A 226 5.62 -15.80 18.34
CA GLY A 226 4.71 -16.23 17.27
C GLY A 226 3.68 -15.14 16.97
N SER A 227 2.39 -15.49 17.03
CA SER A 227 1.27 -14.55 16.79
C SER A 227 0.68 -13.92 18.06
N ARG A 228 1.25 -14.20 19.25
CA ARG A 228 0.73 -13.70 20.53
C ARG A 228 1.38 -12.36 20.91
N ALA A 229 0.64 -11.54 21.66
CA ALA A 229 1.16 -10.28 22.18
C ALA A 229 2.07 -10.49 23.40
N ASN A 230 3.19 -9.74 23.44
CA ASN A 230 4.08 -9.65 24.61
C ASN A 230 4.00 -8.25 25.22
N SER A 231 4.40 -8.15 26.48
CA SER A 231 4.58 -6.88 27.20
C SER A 231 6.03 -6.71 27.61
N VAL A 232 6.45 -5.48 27.89
CA VAL A 232 7.80 -5.17 28.36
C VAL A 232 7.73 -4.22 29.55
N ALA A 233 8.44 -4.55 30.63
CA ALA A 233 8.67 -3.67 31.76
C ALA A 233 10.10 -3.12 31.71
N TYR A 234 10.24 -1.80 31.74
CA TYR A 234 11.51 -1.08 31.83
C TYR A 234 11.72 -0.61 33.26
N HIS A 235 12.86 -0.93 33.85
CA HIS A 235 13.20 -0.60 35.23
C HIS A 235 14.41 0.29 35.33
N TRP A 236 14.34 1.21 36.30
CA TRP A 236 15.44 2.03 36.78
C TRP A 236 15.45 2.01 38.31
N PRO A 237 16.62 2.05 38.97
CA PRO A 237 16.71 2.00 40.43
C PRO A 237 16.02 3.17 41.14
N THR A 238 15.93 4.31 40.46
CA THR A 238 15.33 5.54 40.99
C THR A 238 13.82 5.62 40.79
N LEU A 239 13.25 4.77 39.93
CA LEU A 239 11.82 4.75 39.66
C LEU A 239 11.08 4.02 40.78
N VAL A 240 9.95 4.58 41.19
CA VAL A 240 9.04 3.93 42.17
C VAL A 240 8.29 2.75 41.55
N ALA A 241 8.13 2.71 40.22
CA ALA A 241 7.51 1.61 39.49
C ALA A 241 8.11 1.47 38.09
N PRO A 242 8.12 0.26 37.49
CA PRO A 242 8.55 0.07 36.10
C PRO A 242 7.68 0.85 35.10
N LEU A 243 8.29 1.28 33.99
CA LEU A 243 7.55 1.78 32.83
C LEU A 243 7.14 0.59 31.96
N TRP A 244 5.92 0.61 31.42
CA TRP A 244 5.37 -0.52 30.67
C TRP A 244 5.10 -0.19 29.21
N TYR A 245 5.26 -1.21 28.38
CA TYR A 245 4.86 -1.25 26.97
C TYR A 245 4.01 -2.50 26.71
N GLY A 246 2.91 -2.34 25.97
CA GLY A 246 2.02 -3.42 25.56
C GLY A 246 0.60 -2.91 25.29
N THR A 247 -0.17 -3.58 24.44
CA THR A 247 -1.49 -3.07 23.99
C THR A 247 -2.63 -3.49 24.94
N GLN A 248 -2.64 -4.74 25.43
CA GLN A 248 -3.65 -5.20 26.40
C GLN A 248 -2.96 -5.95 27.53
N LEU A 249 -2.73 -5.27 28.64
CA LEU A 249 -2.05 -5.81 29.82
C LEU A 249 -3.04 -6.59 30.68
N ARG A 250 -2.73 -7.84 30.99
CA ARG A 250 -3.52 -8.71 31.87
C ARG A 250 -2.75 -8.92 33.17
N GLN A 251 -3.26 -8.42 34.28
CA GLN A 251 -2.66 -8.65 35.58
C GLN A 251 -2.66 -10.15 35.92
N VAL A 252 -1.52 -10.64 36.38
CA VAL A 252 -1.34 -12.03 36.84
C VAL A 252 -0.82 -12.06 38.27
N HIS A 253 -1.26 -13.05 39.03
CA HIS A 253 -0.70 -13.38 40.33
C HIS A 253 0.42 -14.41 40.14
N VAL A 254 1.63 -14.07 40.59
CA VAL A 254 2.81 -14.95 40.47
C VAL A 254 2.94 -15.80 41.72
N ASP A 255 2.71 -17.10 41.57
CA ASP A 255 2.85 -18.08 42.65
C ASP A 255 4.33 -18.46 42.87
N LYS A 256 5.07 -18.63 41.76
CA LYS A 256 6.47 -19.07 41.81
C LYS A 256 7.29 -18.57 40.62
N LEU A 257 8.57 -18.26 40.89
CA LEU A 257 9.57 -17.88 39.90
C LEU A 257 10.59 -19.01 39.72
N TRP A 258 10.89 -19.36 38.48
CA TRP A 258 11.95 -20.28 38.11
C TRP A 258 12.96 -19.59 37.20
N LEU A 259 14.24 -19.64 37.60
CA LEU A 259 15.35 -19.14 36.80
C LEU A 259 15.89 -20.28 35.94
N VAL A 260 15.84 -20.11 34.61
CA VAL A 260 16.21 -21.17 33.66
C VAL A 260 17.42 -20.82 32.79
N GLN A 261 17.89 -19.57 32.83
CA GLN A 261 19.14 -19.14 32.19
C GLN A 261 19.68 -17.86 32.85
N VAL A 262 21.01 -17.76 32.96
CA VAL A 262 21.74 -16.53 33.26
C VAL A 262 23.02 -16.50 32.44
N ARG A 263 23.20 -15.49 31.58
CA ARG A 263 24.42 -15.32 30.78
C ARG A 263 24.83 -13.85 30.65
N PRO A 264 26.07 -13.54 30.27
CA PRO A 264 26.50 -12.17 30.01
C PRO A 264 25.78 -11.58 28.78
N ALA A 265 25.49 -10.28 28.81
CA ALA A 265 24.88 -9.54 27.70
C ALA A 265 25.80 -8.41 27.18
N PRO A 266 27.00 -8.73 26.67
CA PRO A 266 27.96 -7.70 26.24
C PRO A 266 27.35 -6.79 25.17
N GLY A 267 27.57 -5.48 25.30
CA GLY A 267 27.08 -4.47 24.35
C GLY A 267 25.64 -3.99 24.58
N TYR A 268 24.89 -4.55 25.54
CA TYR A 268 23.59 -3.98 25.92
C TYR A 268 23.77 -2.57 26.49
N THR A 269 23.03 -1.60 25.95
CA THR A 269 23.05 -0.19 26.36
C THR A 269 21.64 0.39 26.35
N LEU A 270 21.29 1.07 27.45
CA LEU A 270 19.96 1.64 27.67
C LEU A 270 19.97 3.18 27.57
N GLU A 271 21.04 3.81 28.03
CA GLU A 271 21.36 5.23 27.80
C GLU A 271 22.39 5.35 26.67
N ARG A 272 22.23 6.36 25.81
CA ARG A 272 23.09 6.53 24.65
C ARG A 272 23.41 8.00 24.39
N ARG A 273 24.64 8.23 23.95
CA ARG A 273 25.06 9.46 23.29
C ARG A 273 25.17 9.16 21.80
N VAL A 274 24.22 9.63 21.01
CA VAL A 274 24.12 9.36 19.58
C VAL A 274 24.45 10.60 18.76
N GLN A 275 24.91 10.37 17.54
CA GLN A 275 24.94 11.43 16.54
C GLN A 275 23.57 11.46 15.88
N ARG A 276 22.82 12.55 15.95
CA ARG A 276 21.58 12.72 15.20
C ARG A 276 21.81 13.63 14.01
N LEU A 277 20.98 13.57 12.99
CA LEU A 277 21.04 14.51 11.88
C LEU A 277 20.77 15.94 12.39
N THR A 278 21.36 16.96 11.76
CA THR A 278 21.02 18.35 12.07
C THR A 278 19.59 18.68 11.61
N THR A 279 18.98 19.71 12.18
CA THR A 279 17.59 20.12 11.82
C THR A 279 17.50 20.53 10.36
N GLU A 280 18.53 21.18 9.83
CA GLU A 280 18.64 21.57 8.43
C GLU A 280 18.67 20.35 7.50
N VAL A 281 19.47 19.33 7.84
CA VAL A 281 19.54 18.08 7.06
C VAL A 281 18.23 17.32 7.13
N ARG A 282 17.57 17.25 8.29
CA ARG A 282 16.23 16.62 8.39
C ARG A 282 15.19 17.34 7.52
N ALA A 283 15.17 18.67 7.53
CA ALA A 283 14.25 19.45 6.70
C ALA A 283 14.51 19.19 5.21
N GLU A 284 15.78 19.16 4.81
CA GLU A 284 16.18 18.88 3.44
C GLU A 284 15.83 17.44 3.02
N LEU A 285 16.04 16.45 3.89
CA LEU A 285 15.66 15.06 3.64
C LEU A 285 14.15 14.89 3.54
N THR A 286 13.35 15.57 4.37
CA THR A 286 11.88 15.58 4.23
C THR A 286 11.44 16.20 2.90
N ARG A 287 12.23 17.13 2.34
CA ARG A 287 11.95 17.77 1.05
C ARG A 287 12.28 16.86 -0.13
N CYS A 288 13.35 16.08 -0.07
CA CYS A 288 13.85 15.29 -1.20
C CYS A 288 13.61 13.77 -1.12
N MET A 289 13.24 13.24 0.05
CA MET A 289 13.00 11.82 0.30
C MET A 289 11.65 11.61 1.00
N ARG A 290 11.09 10.40 0.90
CA ARG A 290 9.86 10.06 1.62
C ARG A 290 10.19 9.77 3.08
N ALA A 291 9.79 10.68 3.97
CA ALA A 291 9.84 10.45 5.41
C ALA A 291 8.69 9.51 5.83
N VAL A 292 9.04 8.39 6.45
CA VAL A 292 8.08 7.44 7.03
C VAL A 292 8.25 7.46 8.55
N PRO A 293 7.18 7.65 9.32
CA PRO A 293 7.21 7.48 10.77
C PRO A 293 7.53 6.04 11.13
N VAL A 294 8.52 5.85 11.99
CA VAL A 294 8.95 4.53 12.43
C VAL A 294 9.17 4.53 13.94
N THR A 295 9.02 3.36 14.55
CA THR A 295 9.33 3.20 15.98
C THR A 295 10.55 2.31 16.11
N ALA A 296 11.70 2.88 16.50
CA ALA A 296 12.89 2.08 16.71
C ALA A 296 12.68 1.04 17.82
N LEU A 297 12.95 -0.22 17.48
CA LEU A 297 13.05 -1.34 18.41
C LEU A 297 14.50 -1.52 18.86
N LEU A 298 15.44 -1.42 17.91
CA LEU A 298 16.88 -1.31 18.16
C LEU A 298 17.37 -0.04 17.49
N HIS A 299 17.73 0.97 18.28
CA HIS A 299 18.18 2.25 17.72
C HIS A 299 19.60 2.15 17.16
N PRO A 300 19.93 2.90 16.09
CA PRO A 300 21.29 3.03 15.60
C PRO A 300 22.11 3.96 16.50
N SER A 301 23.43 3.89 16.37
CA SER A 301 24.38 4.74 17.10
C SER A 301 24.80 6.00 16.33
N THR A 302 24.79 5.95 15.00
CA THR A 302 25.06 7.07 14.12
C THR A 302 24.10 7.07 12.93
N PRO A 303 23.85 8.23 12.29
CA PRO A 303 23.00 8.28 11.13
C PRO A 303 23.70 7.57 9.99
N SER A 304 22.92 6.84 9.22
CA SER A 304 23.46 5.91 8.25
C SER A 304 22.61 5.92 7.00
N LEU A 305 23.27 5.65 5.88
CA LEU A 305 22.70 5.62 4.54
C LEU A 305 23.08 4.29 3.90
N GLY A 306 22.08 3.55 3.46
CA GLY A 306 22.32 2.29 2.78
C GLY A 306 21.03 1.58 2.41
N CYS A 307 21.14 0.27 2.22
CA CYS A 307 20.01 -0.59 1.93
C CYS A 307 19.30 -0.98 3.24
N PHE A 308 18.09 -1.50 3.13
CA PHE A 308 17.35 -2.03 4.28
C PHE A 308 16.77 -3.39 3.99
N LEU A 309 16.48 -4.13 5.06
CA LEU A 309 15.75 -5.38 5.05
C LEU A 309 14.36 -5.13 5.61
N SER A 310 13.34 -5.80 5.06
CA SER A 310 11.98 -5.76 5.61
C SER A 310 11.39 -7.16 5.76
N ALA A 311 10.66 -7.41 6.85
CA ALA A 311 9.97 -8.68 7.11
C ALA A 311 8.76 -8.48 8.04
N SER A 312 7.78 -9.38 8.07
CA SER A 312 6.60 -9.19 8.95
C SER A 312 6.93 -9.37 10.43
N THR A 313 7.86 -10.26 10.75
CA THR A 313 8.33 -10.51 12.12
C THR A 313 9.84 -10.38 12.20
N LEU A 314 10.33 -10.08 13.39
CA LEU A 314 11.76 -9.94 13.66
C LEU A 314 12.53 -11.27 13.57
N ASP A 315 11.92 -12.40 13.98
CA ASP A 315 12.46 -13.75 13.72
C ASP A 315 12.62 -14.07 12.22
N ASP A 316 11.66 -13.67 11.38
CA ASP A 316 11.76 -13.83 9.92
C ASP A 316 12.86 -12.92 9.35
N ALA A 317 12.96 -11.68 9.83
CA ALA A 317 14.06 -10.79 9.45
C ALA A 317 15.43 -11.39 9.76
N TRP A 318 15.60 -12.00 10.94
CA TRP A 318 16.88 -12.62 11.31
C TRP A 318 17.22 -13.81 10.41
N SER A 319 16.22 -14.65 10.14
CA SER A 319 16.38 -15.80 9.24
C SER A 319 16.81 -15.36 7.83
N ARG A 320 16.22 -14.27 7.31
CA ARG A 320 16.61 -13.67 6.03
C ARG A 320 18.02 -13.09 6.09
N TYR A 321 18.34 -12.33 7.14
CA TYR A 321 19.66 -11.71 7.32
C TYR A 321 20.80 -12.74 7.24
N LEU A 322 20.64 -13.91 7.87
CA LEU A 322 21.64 -14.98 7.84
C LEU A 322 21.88 -15.59 6.45
N ARG A 323 20.89 -15.52 5.55
CA ARG A 323 20.99 -16.02 4.17
C ARG A 323 21.62 -15.00 3.21
N LEU A 324 21.73 -13.74 3.62
CA LEU A 324 22.30 -12.69 2.78
C LEU A 324 23.81 -12.90 2.56
N PRO A 325 24.33 -12.59 1.36
CA PRO A 325 25.76 -12.55 1.13
C PRO A 325 26.46 -11.55 2.07
N PRO A 326 27.71 -11.80 2.51
CA PRO A 326 28.44 -10.90 3.41
C PRO A 326 28.54 -9.46 2.91
N SER A 327 28.63 -9.27 1.58
CA SER A 327 28.64 -7.93 0.96
C SER A 327 27.33 -7.16 1.15
N VAL A 328 26.19 -7.86 1.15
CA VAL A 328 24.87 -7.27 1.36
C VAL A 328 24.62 -7.04 2.85
N GLN A 329 25.03 -7.98 3.71
CA GLN A 329 25.01 -7.80 5.17
C GLN A 329 25.77 -6.52 5.58
N ALA A 330 26.94 -6.28 4.98
CA ALA A 330 27.74 -5.08 5.23
C ALA A 330 27.13 -3.77 4.70
N ALA A 331 26.24 -3.84 3.69
CA ALA A 331 25.57 -2.68 3.11
C ALA A 331 24.23 -2.36 3.78
N LEU A 332 23.69 -3.29 4.58
CA LEU A 332 22.46 -3.08 5.33
C LEU A 332 22.64 -2.02 6.40
N THR A 333 21.69 -1.11 6.43
CA THR A 333 21.66 0.03 7.33
C THR A 333 20.49 -0.03 8.30
N ALA A 334 19.41 -0.73 7.95
CA ALA A 334 18.24 -0.88 8.81
C ALA A 334 17.45 -2.16 8.51
N VAL A 335 16.68 -2.58 9.51
CA VAL A 335 15.67 -3.64 9.40
C VAL A 335 14.31 -3.05 9.77
N PHE A 336 13.28 -3.31 8.97
CA PHE A 336 11.91 -2.87 9.21
C PHE A 336 10.99 -4.08 9.41
N VAL A 337 10.22 -4.09 10.50
CA VAL A 337 9.30 -5.18 10.82
C VAL A 337 7.96 -4.69 11.34
N GLU A 338 6.90 -5.50 11.20
CA GLU A 338 5.55 -5.12 11.71
C GLU A 338 5.40 -5.46 13.19
N SER A 339 6.14 -6.48 13.64
CA SER A 339 6.07 -7.01 15.01
C SER A 339 7.40 -7.60 15.47
N GLY A 340 7.66 -7.49 16.77
CA GLY A 340 8.85 -8.03 17.43
C GLY A 340 9.18 -7.29 18.73
N VAL A 341 9.98 -7.90 19.59
CA VAL A 341 10.47 -7.31 20.84
C VAL A 341 11.99 -7.31 20.89
N ALA A 342 12.61 -6.24 21.42
CA ALA A 342 14.07 -6.09 21.44
C ALA A 342 14.81 -7.16 22.27
N SER A 343 14.10 -7.81 23.19
CA SER A 343 14.61 -8.85 24.08
C SER A 343 14.28 -10.27 23.62
N GLU A 344 13.62 -10.45 22.47
CA GLU A 344 13.48 -11.78 21.86
C GLU A 344 14.81 -12.23 21.24
N HIS A 345 14.95 -13.50 20.86
CA HIS A 345 16.22 -14.02 20.34
C HIS A 345 16.72 -13.23 19.13
N ALA A 346 15.88 -13.01 18.12
CA ALA A 346 16.26 -12.22 16.94
C ALA A 346 16.65 -10.77 17.29
N GLY A 347 15.97 -10.14 18.26
CA GLY A 347 16.32 -8.81 18.77
C GLY A 347 17.72 -8.78 19.41
N ILE A 348 18.06 -9.79 20.21
CA ILE A 348 19.39 -9.94 20.80
C ILE A 348 20.45 -10.11 19.69
N MET A 349 20.12 -10.86 18.63
CA MET A 349 21.04 -11.11 17.52
C MET A 349 21.31 -9.87 16.66
N PHE A 350 20.28 -9.12 16.26
CA PHE A 350 20.48 -7.87 15.52
C PHE A 350 21.25 -6.82 16.32
N ARG A 351 21.06 -6.79 17.65
CA ARG A 351 21.83 -5.91 18.53
C ARG A 351 23.33 -6.18 18.47
N GLN A 352 23.74 -7.45 18.38
CA GLN A 352 25.16 -7.82 18.27
C GLN A 352 25.75 -7.47 16.92
N GLN A 353 24.95 -7.56 15.86
CA GLN A 353 25.35 -7.10 14.54
C GLN A 353 25.36 -5.57 14.43
N ASN A 354 25.00 -4.85 15.52
CA ASN A 354 24.87 -3.40 15.56
C ASN A 354 23.97 -2.86 14.43
N LEU A 355 22.95 -3.64 14.05
CA LEU A 355 22.01 -3.31 12.99
C LEU A 355 20.70 -2.82 13.62
N PRO A 356 20.25 -1.59 13.31
CA PRO A 356 19.04 -1.06 13.90
C PRO A 356 17.79 -1.72 13.30
N VAL A 357 16.76 -1.83 14.14
CA VAL A 357 15.48 -2.47 13.83
C VAL A 357 14.36 -1.49 14.14
N PHE A 358 13.38 -1.38 13.27
CA PHE A 358 12.26 -0.44 13.36
C PHE A 358 10.92 -1.16 13.17
N LEU A 359 9.96 -0.84 14.04
CA LEU A 359 8.57 -1.22 13.88
C LEU A 359 7.85 -0.25 12.92
N THR A 360 7.22 -0.80 11.88
CA THR A 360 6.39 -0.10 10.91
C THR A 360 5.50 -1.09 10.16
N GLN A 361 4.34 -0.66 9.65
CA GLN A 361 3.60 -1.49 8.70
C GLN A 361 4.41 -1.59 7.40
N LEU A 362 4.55 -2.80 6.84
CA LEU A 362 5.34 -2.97 5.61
C LEU A 362 4.69 -2.26 4.42
N THR A 363 3.37 -2.09 4.46
CA THR A 363 2.58 -1.36 3.48
C THR A 363 2.90 0.14 3.44
N ASP A 364 3.48 0.69 4.51
CA ASP A 364 3.89 2.09 4.58
C ASP A 364 5.28 2.32 3.96
N LEU A 365 6.06 1.25 3.76
CA LEU A 365 7.40 1.32 3.18
C LEU A 365 7.32 1.54 1.65
N PRO A 366 8.01 2.55 1.11
CA PRO A 366 8.13 2.72 -0.33
C PRO A 366 9.06 1.65 -0.94
N ALA A 367 8.73 1.18 -2.15
CA ALA A 367 9.54 0.25 -2.94
C ALA A 367 10.74 0.97 -3.57
N VAL A 368 11.70 1.39 -2.74
CA VAL A 368 12.91 2.09 -3.16
C VAL A 368 14.14 1.52 -2.44
N PRO A 369 15.34 1.55 -3.05
CA PRO A 369 16.48 0.79 -2.54
C PRO A 369 17.26 1.50 -1.41
N TRP A 370 17.11 2.81 -1.24
CA TRP A 370 17.91 3.57 -0.26
C TRP A 370 17.07 4.06 0.90
N VAL A 371 17.65 3.96 2.10
CA VAL A 371 17.14 4.59 3.31
C VAL A 371 18.23 5.39 4.02
N ILE A 372 17.83 6.54 4.58
CA ILE A 372 18.58 7.24 5.62
C ILE A 372 17.85 7.09 6.93
N ILE A 373 18.61 6.74 7.96
CA ILE A 373 18.13 6.62 9.32
C ILE A 373 18.72 7.73 10.16
N ASP A 374 17.86 8.54 10.79
CA ASP A 374 18.28 9.42 11.89
C ASP A 374 18.41 8.58 13.17
N SER A 375 19.43 8.85 13.98
CA SER A 375 19.67 8.05 15.19
C SER A 375 18.68 8.25 16.32
N MET A 376 17.83 9.27 16.21
CA MET A 376 16.67 9.40 17.09
C MET A 376 15.60 8.33 16.85
N GLY A 377 15.56 7.73 15.65
CA GLY A 377 14.69 6.61 15.33
C GLY A 377 13.20 6.92 15.28
N GLU A 378 12.84 8.19 15.00
CA GLU A 378 11.45 8.65 14.83
C GLU A 378 10.99 8.62 13.36
N LEU A 379 11.93 8.83 12.43
CA LEU A 379 11.68 8.91 11.00
C LEU A 379 12.77 8.15 10.24
N ALA A 380 12.34 7.44 9.20
CA ALA A 380 13.21 6.87 8.18
C ALA A 380 12.93 7.56 6.84
N TYR A 381 13.99 7.95 6.13
CA TYR A 381 13.89 8.71 4.88
C TYR A 381 14.25 7.81 3.71
N PHE A 382 13.31 7.59 2.80
CA PHE A 382 13.47 6.64 1.70
C PHE A 382 13.59 7.33 0.35
N GLY A 383 14.48 6.84 -0.51
CA GLY A 383 14.77 7.43 -1.81
C GLY A 383 15.10 6.41 -2.88
N ALA A 384 14.67 6.69 -4.12
CA ALA A 384 15.01 5.88 -5.28
C ALA A 384 16.51 5.94 -5.61
N GLN A 385 17.14 7.08 -5.34
CA GLN A 385 18.56 7.33 -5.56
C GLN A 385 19.26 7.62 -4.23
N LYS A 386 20.57 7.34 -4.20
CA LYS A 386 21.42 7.72 -3.09
C LYS A 386 21.48 9.26 -3.03
N PRO A 387 21.01 9.91 -1.95
CA PRO A 387 20.98 11.36 -1.87
C PRO A 387 22.41 11.93 -1.84
N LEU A 388 22.64 13.01 -2.58
CA LEU A 388 23.89 13.79 -2.57
C LEU A 388 23.89 14.82 -1.43
N ILE A 389 23.36 14.44 -0.26
CA ILE A 389 23.29 15.29 0.91
C ILE A 389 24.37 14.85 1.89
N GLU A 390 25.21 15.78 2.30
CA GLU A 390 26.17 15.55 3.37
C GLU A 390 25.41 15.40 4.70
N LEU A 391 25.49 14.22 5.33
CA LEU A 391 24.83 13.92 6.60
C LEU A 391 25.55 14.64 7.75
N LYS A 392 25.27 15.92 7.91
CA LYS A 392 25.77 16.70 9.05
C LYS A 392 25.05 16.27 10.31
N THR A 393 25.83 15.90 11.32
CA THR A 393 25.33 15.39 12.58
C THR A 393 25.62 16.34 13.73
N GLU A 394 24.77 16.27 14.74
CA GLU A 394 24.94 16.89 16.04
C GLU A 394 24.87 15.81 17.12
N ILE A 395 25.51 16.06 18.27
CA ILE A 395 25.49 15.11 19.38
C ILE A 395 24.20 15.30 20.16
N ALA A 396 23.48 14.20 20.41
CA ALA A 396 22.32 14.17 21.29
C ALA A 396 22.43 13.04 22.30
N GLU A 397 21.93 13.28 23.50
CA GLU A 397 21.72 12.24 24.52
C GLU A 397 20.29 11.70 24.38
N SER A 398 20.14 10.38 24.49
CA SER A 398 18.86 9.70 24.32
C SER A 398 18.79 8.44 25.18
N VAL A 399 17.56 8.06 25.54
CA VAL A 399 17.25 6.82 26.26
C VAL A 399 16.48 5.93 25.30
N ASN A 400 16.84 4.66 25.27
CA ASN A 400 16.19 3.65 24.44
C ASN A 400 14.83 3.24 25.03
N LEU A 401 13.82 4.12 24.93
CA LEU A 401 12.43 3.86 25.30
C LEU A 401 11.54 4.00 24.06
N SER A 402 10.68 3.02 23.82
CA SER A 402 9.65 3.14 22.78
C SER A 402 8.75 4.34 23.08
N ALA A 403 8.31 5.04 22.03
CA ALA A 403 7.39 6.15 22.17
C ALA A 403 6.09 5.74 22.89
N SER A 404 5.71 4.47 22.81
CA SER A 404 4.51 3.90 23.44
C SER A 404 4.66 3.37 24.86
N VAL A 405 5.79 3.66 25.49
CA VAL A 405 5.98 3.39 26.91
C VAL A 405 5.17 4.38 27.75
N GLN A 406 4.60 3.90 28.84
CA GLN A 406 3.89 4.70 29.84
C GLN A 406 4.16 4.17 31.26
N CYS A 407 4.07 5.01 32.27
CA CYS A 407 4.04 4.53 33.65
C CYS A 407 2.64 4.00 33.97
N VAL A 408 2.57 2.79 34.55
CA VAL A 408 1.33 2.13 34.94
C VAL A 408 1.23 2.18 36.46
N PHE A 409 0.19 2.84 36.98
CA PHE A 409 -0.08 2.93 38.40
C PHE A 409 -0.92 1.72 38.82
N ASP A 410 -0.43 0.95 39.80
CA ASP A 410 -1.16 -0.18 40.37
C ASP A 410 -2.11 0.31 41.48
N ASP A 411 -3.33 -0.21 41.49
CA ASP A 411 -4.39 0.12 42.45
C ASP A 411 -4.19 -0.58 43.83
N SER A 412 -3.15 -1.41 43.95
CA SER A 412 -2.81 -2.15 45.18
C SER A 412 -2.36 -1.22 46.32
N GLU A 413 -1.81 -0.05 46.01
CA GLU A 413 -1.55 1.02 46.98
C GLU A 413 -2.64 2.11 46.90
N SER A 414 -3.37 2.29 48.00
CA SER A 414 -4.32 3.40 48.12
C SER A 414 -3.62 4.65 48.64
N LEU A 415 -3.47 5.68 47.81
CA LEU A 415 -3.15 7.01 48.34
C LEU A 415 -4.42 7.60 48.99
N PRO A 416 -4.31 8.31 50.13
CA PRO A 416 -5.46 8.90 50.80
C PRO A 416 -6.15 9.95 49.92
N VAL A 417 -7.46 9.79 49.65
CA VAL A 417 -8.28 10.71 48.85
C VAL A 417 -8.23 12.16 49.37
N ALA A 418 -8.07 12.33 50.68
CA ALA A 418 -8.06 13.64 51.35
C ALA A 418 -6.80 14.51 51.07
N GLU A 419 -5.76 13.96 50.44
CA GLU A 419 -4.49 14.66 50.14
C GLU A 419 -4.28 14.97 48.64
N LEU A 420 -5.26 14.64 47.79
CA LEU A 420 -5.17 14.85 46.34
C LEU A 420 -5.28 16.34 45.99
N THR A 421 -4.16 16.92 45.56
CA THR A 421 -4.06 18.29 45.02
C THR A 421 -3.31 18.26 43.70
N SER A 422 -3.50 19.25 42.82
CA SER A 422 -2.78 19.28 41.52
C SER A 422 -1.26 19.34 41.70
N GLN A 423 -0.79 20.01 42.76
CA GLN A 423 0.61 19.97 43.15
C GLN A 423 1.03 18.56 43.55
N ARG A 424 0.24 17.84 44.35
CA ARG A 424 0.55 16.47 44.77
C ARG A 424 0.60 15.49 43.59
N ILE A 425 -0.26 15.64 42.58
CA ILE A 425 -0.25 14.85 41.34
C ILE A 425 1.00 15.14 40.51
N THR A 426 1.34 16.42 40.39
CA THR A 426 2.59 16.86 39.76
C THR A 426 3.77 16.25 40.49
N ASP A 427 3.81 16.34 41.82
CA ASP A 427 4.86 15.77 42.65
C ASP A 427 4.90 14.24 42.52
N LEU A 428 3.74 13.56 42.45
CA LEU A 428 3.68 12.11 42.26
C LEU A 428 4.26 11.69 40.92
N LEU A 429 3.90 12.36 39.82
CA LEU A 429 4.48 12.07 38.50
C LEU A 429 5.93 12.51 38.39
N GLN A 430 6.27 13.64 38.98
CA GLN A 430 7.63 14.13 39.02
C GLN A 430 8.50 13.15 39.79
N ASN A 431 8.09 12.70 40.98
CA ASN A 431 8.78 11.70 41.78
C ASN A 431 8.79 10.32 41.12
N ALA A 432 7.67 9.88 40.52
CA ALA A 432 7.59 8.58 39.84
C ALA A 432 8.50 8.52 38.62
N LEU A 433 8.73 9.64 37.94
CA LEU A 433 9.66 9.77 36.81
C LEU A 433 11.03 10.35 37.24
N THR A 434 11.25 10.63 38.54
CA THR A 434 12.50 11.23 39.03
C THR A 434 13.63 10.21 38.91
N GLY A 435 14.77 10.68 38.40
CA GLY A 435 15.97 9.86 38.23
C GLY A 435 16.04 9.09 36.92
N LEU A 436 15.06 9.23 36.02
CA LEU A 436 15.35 9.02 34.60
C LEU A 436 16.49 9.98 34.19
N PRO A 437 17.46 9.55 33.38
CA PRO A 437 18.38 10.47 32.71
C PRO A 437 17.59 11.59 31.99
N MET A 438 18.21 12.76 31.79
CA MET A 438 17.59 13.93 31.16
C MET A 438 16.98 13.56 29.80
N LEU A 439 15.69 13.22 29.80
CA LEU A 439 14.91 13.02 28.58
C LEU A 439 14.81 14.37 27.88
N THR A 440 14.77 14.35 26.55
CA THR A 440 14.39 15.55 25.80
C THR A 440 13.03 16.05 26.30
N GLU A 441 12.80 17.36 26.31
CA GLU A 441 11.53 17.96 26.75
C GLU A 441 10.33 17.32 26.02
N LYS A 442 10.50 17.01 24.73
CA LYS A 442 9.52 16.28 23.92
C LYS A 442 9.27 14.87 24.46
N SER A 443 10.29 14.04 24.64
CA SER A 443 10.16 12.66 25.15
C SER A 443 9.56 12.62 26.55
N TYR A 444 9.97 13.55 27.42
CA TYR A 444 9.44 13.67 28.77
C TYR A 444 7.97 14.08 28.76
N THR A 445 7.60 15.05 27.92
CA THR A 445 6.21 15.49 27.74
C THR A 445 5.35 14.37 27.16
N THR A 446 5.84 13.62 26.17
CA THR A 446 5.13 12.46 25.61
C THR A 446 4.95 11.35 26.65
N LEU A 447 6.00 11.00 27.39
CA LEU A 447 5.91 9.99 28.45
C LEU A 447 4.92 10.42 29.54
N LYS A 448 4.95 11.69 29.96
CA LYS A 448 3.96 12.27 30.86
C LYS A 448 2.56 12.14 30.29
N GLN A 449 2.33 12.63 29.07
CA GLN A 449 1.02 12.59 28.42
C GLN A 449 0.45 11.17 28.35
N ARG A 450 1.23 10.15 27.98
CA ARG A 450 0.75 8.76 27.93
C ARG A 450 0.53 8.14 29.30
N THR A 451 1.36 8.52 30.27
CA THR A 451 1.19 8.14 31.68
C THR A 451 -0.09 8.73 32.27
N ILE A 452 -0.54 9.89 31.77
CA ILE A 452 -1.79 10.53 32.18
C ILE A 452 -2.95 10.00 31.33
N PHE A 453 -2.83 9.92 30.00
CA PHE A 453 -3.90 9.56 29.07
C PHE A 453 -3.43 8.45 28.12
N PRO A 454 -3.77 7.17 28.38
CA PRO A 454 -3.26 6.07 27.60
C PRO A 454 -4.06 5.95 26.30
N THR A 455 -3.36 5.93 25.17
CA THR A 455 -3.97 5.62 23.88
C THR A 455 -3.69 4.15 23.59
N ASP A 456 -4.74 3.33 23.63
CA ASP A 456 -4.79 1.90 23.26
C ASP A 456 -4.23 0.89 24.26
N THR A 457 -3.46 1.29 25.28
CA THR A 457 -2.97 0.38 26.33
C THR A 457 -3.91 0.28 27.54
N TRP A 458 -4.46 -0.90 27.80
CA TRP A 458 -5.43 -1.16 28.89
C TRP A 458 -4.93 -2.20 29.88
N LEU A 459 -5.36 -2.13 31.14
CA LEU A 459 -5.06 -3.11 32.19
C LEU A 459 -6.32 -3.88 32.58
N GLN A 460 -6.28 -5.19 32.47
CA GLN A 460 -7.35 -6.08 32.88
C GLN A 460 -7.00 -6.79 34.19
N ASN A 461 -7.88 -6.68 35.18
CA ASN A 461 -7.80 -7.37 36.47
C ASN A 461 -9.11 -8.17 36.66
N GLY A 462 -9.01 -9.50 36.57
CA GLY A 462 -10.20 -10.37 36.57
C GLY A 462 -11.15 -10.03 35.41
N ASN A 463 -12.42 -9.76 35.71
CA ASN A 463 -13.40 -9.30 34.70
C ASN A 463 -13.43 -7.77 34.55
N ALA A 464 -12.66 -7.03 35.36
CA ALA A 464 -12.62 -5.57 35.31
C ALA A 464 -11.54 -5.09 34.33
N VAL A 465 -11.90 -4.16 33.45
CA VAL A 465 -10.96 -3.48 32.55
C VAL A 465 -10.78 -2.05 33.02
N ARG A 466 -9.54 -1.67 33.28
CA ARG A 466 -9.15 -0.36 33.79
C ARG A 466 -8.14 0.29 32.87
N SER A 467 -8.10 1.61 32.92
CA SER A 467 -7.00 2.36 32.35
C SER A 467 -5.82 2.30 33.33
N PRO A 468 -4.66 1.76 32.96
CA PRO A 468 -3.50 1.64 33.86
C PRO A 468 -2.80 2.97 34.17
N SER A 469 -3.20 4.05 33.50
CA SER A 469 -2.64 5.39 33.68
C SER A 469 -3.03 6.03 35.01
N LEU A 470 -2.32 7.10 35.37
CA LEU A 470 -2.67 7.92 36.53
C LEU A 470 -4.09 8.47 36.43
N THR A 471 -4.59 8.79 35.24
CA THR A 471 -5.97 9.26 35.08
C THR A 471 -6.96 8.18 35.46
N GLY A 472 -6.76 6.91 35.06
CA GLY A 472 -7.63 5.82 35.51
C GLY A 472 -7.74 5.73 37.04
N TRP A 473 -6.61 5.87 37.72
CA TRP A 473 -6.52 5.90 39.17
C TRP A 473 -7.21 7.14 39.78
N LEU A 474 -6.93 8.35 39.28
CA LEU A 474 -7.55 9.61 39.74
C LEU A 474 -9.06 9.64 39.54
N LEU A 475 -9.50 9.16 38.37
CA LEU A 475 -10.91 9.05 38.00
C LEU A 475 -11.66 8.11 38.95
N ALA A 476 -11.03 7.02 39.40
CA ALA A 476 -11.62 6.08 40.36
C ALA A 476 -11.77 6.69 41.76
N GLN A 477 -10.86 7.58 42.17
CA GLN A 477 -10.86 8.18 43.50
C GLN A 477 -11.71 9.44 43.62
N ALA A 478 -11.71 10.29 42.58
CA ALA A 478 -12.27 11.64 42.68
C ALA A 478 -13.29 12.00 41.58
N GLY A 479 -13.61 11.07 40.68
CA GLY A 479 -14.60 11.31 39.63
C GLY A 479 -14.16 12.40 38.64
N GLU A 480 -15.10 13.22 38.17
CA GLU A 480 -14.82 14.33 37.23
C GLU A 480 -13.85 15.39 37.76
N ARG A 481 -13.78 15.52 39.09
CA ARG A 481 -12.83 16.41 39.77
C ARG A 481 -11.38 15.97 39.57
N ALA A 482 -11.14 14.77 39.04
CA ALA A 482 -9.83 14.35 38.53
C ALA A 482 -9.19 15.40 37.62
N THR A 483 -9.99 16.08 36.78
CA THR A 483 -9.54 17.19 35.92
C THR A 483 -8.98 18.38 36.72
N GLU A 484 -9.55 18.68 37.89
CA GLU A 484 -9.12 19.77 38.76
C GLU A 484 -7.74 19.50 39.38
N PHE A 485 -7.37 18.21 39.52
CA PHE A 485 -6.05 17.79 40.02
C PHE A 485 -5.01 17.64 38.90
N ILE A 486 -5.38 17.79 37.63
CA ILE A 486 -4.43 17.81 36.53
C ILE A 486 -3.90 19.24 36.34
N PRO A 487 -2.58 19.46 36.28
CA PRO A 487 -2.00 20.79 36.02
C PRO A 487 -2.50 21.40 34.71
N SER A 488 -2.79 22.71 34.73
CA SER A 488 -3.34 23.44 33.58
C SER A 488 -2.39 23.55 32.38
N ASP A 489 -1.10 23.35 32.60
CA ASP A 489 -0.04 23.33 31.59
C ASP A 489 0.04 22.00 30.83
N TRP A 490 -0.74 20.97 31.22
CA TRP A 490 -0.80 19.71 30.50
C TRP A 490 -1.86 19.79 29.39
N PRO A 491 -1.50 19.54 28.11
CA PRO A 491 -2.43 19.70 27.01
C PRO A 491 -3.54 18.63 27.04
N THR A 492 -4.78 19.09 26.96
CA THR A 492 -5.96 18.24 26.72
C THR A 492 -5.95 17.75 25.27
N THR A 493 -5.80 16.44 25.09
CA THR A 493 -5.93 15.76 23.78
C THR A 493 -7.37 15.30 23.53
N ASP A 494 -7.73 14.96 22.30
CA ASP A 494 -9.06 14.38 22.01
C ASP A 494 -9.31 13.09 22.80
N ALA A 495 -8.27 12.25 22.96
CA ALA A 495 -8.32 11.09 23.83
C ALA A 495 -8.66 11.47 25.28
N THR A 496 -8.10 12.57 25.78
CA THR A 496 -8.40 13.10 27.12
C THR A 496 -9.88 13.41 27.29
N ALA A 497 -10.50 14.07 26.31
CA ALA A 497 -11.93 14.37 26.31
C ALA A 497 -12.77 13.09 26.29
N ASP A 498 -12.39 12.08 25.49
CA ASP A 498 -13.07 10.78 25.46
C ASP A 498 -13.00 10.05 26.80
N TYR A 499 -11.86 10.08 27.50
CA TYR A 499 -11.72 9.46 28.83
C TYR A 499 -12.57 10.14 29.89
N PHE A 500 -12.60 11.48 29.91
CA PHE A 500 -13.43 12.20 30.85
C PHE A 500 -14.91 11.98 30.55
N CYS A 501 -15.32 12.07 29.28
CA CYS A 501 -16.67 11.75 28.86
C CYS A 501 -17.06 10.31 29.23
N ALA A 502 -16.14 9.34 29.11
CA ALA A 502 -16.39 7.95 29.48
C ALA A 502 -16.59 7.80 31.00
N LEU A 503 -15.80 8.51 31.82
CA LEU A 503 -16.01 8.51 33.26
C LEU A 503 -17.30 9.24 33.66
N THR A 504 -17.58 10.42 33.11
CA THR A 504 -18.82 11.17 33.33
C THR A 504 -20.03 10.31 32.98
N ALA A 505 -19.97 9.58 31.86
CA ALA A 505 -20.99 8.61 31.47
C ALA A 505 -21.11 7.42 32.45
N LYS A 506 -20.01 6.96 33.04
CA LYS A 506 -19.99 5.89 34.04
C LYS A 506 -20.55 6.33 35.40
N ASN A 507 -20.17 7.51 35.89
CA ASN A 507 -20.48 7.99 37.25
C ASN A 507 -21.78 8.81 37.32
N SER A 508 -22.16 9.47 36.24
CA SER A 508 -23.35 10.31 36.13
C SER A 508 -23.97 10.11 34.75
N PRO A 509 -24.51 8.90 34.49
CA PRO A 509 -25.04 8.51 33.20
C PRO A 509 -26.02 9.56 32.66
N GLN A 510 -26.90 10.13 33.49
CA GLN A 510 -27.95 11.03 33.02
C GLN A 510 -27.47 12.39 32.46
N SER A 511 -26.25 12.86 32.79
CA SER A 511 -25.74 14.20 32.41
C SER A 511 -24.76 14.19 31.25
N ALA A 512 -23.95 13.13 31.10
CA ALA A 512 -23.06 12.90 29.95
C ALA A 512 -23.81 12.30 28.76
N LEU A 513 -24.77 11.41 29.07
CA LEU A 513 -25.52 10.68 28.07
C LEU A 513 -26.48 11.51 27.22
N PRO A 514 -26.98 12.74 27.49
CA PRO A 514 -28.02 13.38 26.66
C PRO A 514 -27.75 13.42 25.14
N ARG A 515 -26.49 13.30 24.71
CA ARG A 515 -26.09 13.15 23.30
C ARG A 515 -25.95 11.68 22.85
N LEU A 516 -25.41 10.80 23.69
CA LEU A 516 -25.59 9.35 23.60
C LEU A 516 -27.08 8.92 23.71
N CYS A 517 -27.95 9.79 24.24
CA CYS A 517 -29.25 9.46 24.86
C CYS A 517 -30.34 9.14 23.84
N LYS A 518 -30.12 9.49 22.58
CA LYS A 518 -31.04 9.09 21.51
C LYS A 518 -31.11 7.56 21.33
N ALA A 519 -30.18 6.80 21.91
CA ALA A 519 -30.16 5.34 21.97
C ALA A 519 -30.57 4.74 23.34
N ILE A 520 -30.57 5.54 24.41
CA ILE A 520 -30.33 5.08 25.80
C ILE A 520 -31.50 4.80 26.73
N PRO A 521 -32.77 5.10 26.43
CA PRO A 521 -33.85 4.80 27.40
C PRO A 521 -33.85 3.35 27.90
N THR A 522 -33.20 2.42 27.20
CA THR A 522 -33.03 0.99 27.49
C THR A 522 -31.76 0.59 28.27
N LEU A 523 -30.75 1.46 28.42
CA LEU A 523 -29.39 1.06 28.81
C LEU A 523 -28.78 1.75 30.03
N ALA A 524 -29.38 2.83 30.55
CA ALA A 524 -28.78 3.65 31.59
C ALA A 524 -28.32 2.83 32.82
N ASP A 525 -29.12 1.85 33.26
CA ASP A 525 -28.78 0.98 34.40
C ASP A 525 -27.66 -0.02 34.10
N ARG A 526 -27.46 -0.38 32.82
CA ARG A 526 -26.45 -1.35 32.38
C ARG A 526 -25.10 -0.69 32.14
N ILE A 527 -25.08 0.53 31.60
CA ILE A 527 -23.87 1.34 31.41
C ILE A 527 -23.12 1.55 32.75
N ILE A 528 -23.86 1.81 33.83
CA ILE A 528 -23.31 1.91 35.19
C ILE A 528 -22.66 0.60 35.65
N GLN A 529 -23.17 -0.55 35.20
CA GLN A 529 -22.72 -1.88 35.63
C GLN A 529 -21.49 -2.40 34.88
N LEU A 530 -21.18 -1.87 33.68
CA LEU A 530 -20.19 -2.50 32.80
C LEU A 530 -18.74 -2.36 33.23
N ASN A 531 -18.38 -1.31 33.96
CA ASN A 531 -16.99 -1.05 34.39
C ASN A 531 -15.90 -1.19 33.28
N ASP A 532 -16.25 -1.21 31.98
CA ASP A 532 -15.35 -1.36 30.84
C ASP A 532 -15.27 -0.05 30.04
N LEU A 533 -14.18 0.70 30.26
CA LEU A 533 -13.94 2.00 29.61
C LEU A 533 -13.77 1.89 28.08
N ARG A 534 -13.42 0.70 27.55
CA ARG A 534 -13.20 0.50 26.11
C ARG A 534 -14.50 0.68 25.35
N LEU A 535 -15.57 0.09 25.85
CA LEU A 535 -16.88 0.24 25.24
C LEU A 535 -17.31 1.72 25.29
N LEU A 536 -17.19 2.37 26.44
CA LEU A 536 -17.58 3.76 26.63
C LEU A 536 -16.86 4.72 25.66
N ILE A 537 -15.57 4.49 25.40
CA ILE A 537 -14.81 5.27 24.40
C ILE A 537 -15.32 5.02 22.99
N GLN A 538 -15.63 3.77 22.63
CA GLN A 538 -16.24 3.48 21.32
C GLN A 538 -17.62 4.15 21.18
N LEU A 539 -18.38 4.29 22.26
CA LEU A 539 -19.66 5.01 22.25
C LEU A 539 -19.48 6.52 22.00
N ILE A 540 -18.46 7.14 22.58
CA ILE A 540 -18.16 8.57 22.38
C ILE A 540 -17.69 8.81 20.96
N LYS A 541 -16.81 7.95 20.44
CA LYS A 541 -16.44 7.96 19.02
C LYS A 541 -17.66 7.79 18.11
N ALA A 542 -18.58 6.89 18.48
CA ALA A 542 -19.84 6.72 17.75
C ALA A 542 -20.73 7.97 17.80
N GLU A 543 -20.76 8.73 18.90
CA GLU A 543 -21.49 9.99 18.99
C GLU A 543 -21.00 11.02 17.96
N ALA A 544 -19.68 11.19 17.84
CA ALA A 544 -19.09 12.10 16.85
C ALA A 544 -19.51 11.73 15.41
N TRP A 545 -19.55 10.43 15.11
CA TRP A 545 -20.00 9.90 13.83
C TRP A 545 -21.52 10.04 13.60
N ILE A 546 -22.35 9.78 14.61
CA ILE A 546 -23.80 9.98 14.54
C ILE A 546 -24.12 11.45 14.24
N GLY A 547 -23.34 12.38 14.80
CA GLY A 547 -23.46 13.81 14.48
C GLY A 547 -23.23 14.13 13.00
N LYS A 548 -22.32 13.40 12.34
CA LYS A 548 -22.01 13.53 10.91
C LYS A 548 -23.00 12.76 10.02
N LEU A 549 -23.55 11.65 10.52
CA LEU A 549 -24.42 10.71 9.79
C LEU A 549 -25.67 10.36 10.63
N PRO A 550 -26.62 11.29 10.79
CA PRO A 550 -27.72 11.18 11.75
C PRO A 550 -28.73 10.05 11.45
N SER A 551 -28.67 9.45 10.26
CA SER A 551 -29.53 8.34 9.84
C SER A 551 -28.99 6.95 10.23
N ILE A 552 -27.74 6.82 10.70
CA ILE A 552 -27.21 5.53 11.15
C ILE A 552 -27.82 5.20 12.52
N ARG A 553 -28.54 4.07 12.60
CA ARG A 553 -29.02 3.51 13.86
C ARG A 553 -27.94 2.66 14.53
N LEU A 554 -26.89 3.29 15.08
CA LEU A 554 -25.89 2.59 15.91
C LEU A 554 -26.44 2.18 17.28
N ALA A 555 -27.57 2.76 17.70
CA ALA A 555 -28.21 2.52 18.98
C ALA A 555 -28.33 1.03 19.36
N PRO A 556 -28.88 0.12 18.54
CA PRO A 556 -29.04 -1.28 18.94
C PRO A 556 -27.70 -2.03 19.14
N TRP A 557 -26.64 -1.61 18.46
CA TRP A 557 -25.30 -2.21 18.55
C TRP A 557 -24.52 -1.68 19.74
N VAL A 558 -24.68 -0.40 20.01
CA VAL A 558 -24.32 0.25 21.27
C VAL A 558 -25.01 -0.48 22.44
N ASP A 559 -26.33 -0.70 22.34
CA ASP A 559 -27.12 -1.48 23.29
C ASP A 559 -26.56 -2.90 23.46
N ALA A 560 -26.38 -3.64 22.37
CA ALA A 560 -25.86 -5.01 22.44
C ALA A 560 -24.46 -5.07 23.07
N ALA A 561 -23.57 -4.15 22.69
CA ALA A 561 -22.21 -4.10 23.22
C ALA A 561 -22.20 -3.69 24.71
N ILE A 562 -23.17 -2.89 25.16
CA ILE A 562 -23.39 -2.53 26.57
C ILE A 562 -23.96 -3.69 27.38
N ILE A 563 -24.74 -4.56 26.75
CA ILE A 563 -25.46 -5.62 27.46
C ILE A 563 -24.64 -6.91 27.53
N ALA A 564 -23.75 -7.12 26.58
CA ALA A 564 -23.12 -8.40 26.36
C ALA A 564 -21.78 -8.55 27.09
N PRO A 565 -21.52 -9.68 27.78
CA PRO A 565 -20.17 -10.14 28.09
C PRO A 565 -19.45 -10.72 26.85
N TYR A 566 -20.12 -10.77 25.69
CA TYR A 566 -19.59 -11.29 24.43
C TYR A 566 -18.85 -10.21 23.65
N GLY A 567 -17.58 -10.48 23.30
CA GLY A 567 -16.73 -9.58 22.53
C GLY A 567 -17.29 -9.17 21.16
N ASP A 568 -18.16 -9.97 20.54
CA ASP A 568 -18.60 -9.76 19.16
C ASP A 568 -19.36 -8.43 18.91
N ALA A 569 -20.27 -8.02 19.81
CA ALA A 569 -21.02 -6.78 19.62
C ALA A 569 -20.12 -5.54 19.73
N ARG A 570 -19.14 -5.58 20.63
CA ARG A 570 -18.12 -4.55 20.76
C ARG A 570 -17.20 -4.51 19.53
N LEU A 571 -16.77 -5.68 19.06
CA LEU A 571 -15.94 -5.80 17.86
C LEU A 571 -16.67 -5.30 16.61
N LEU A 572 -17.98 -5.53 16.50
CA LEU A 572 -18.77 -4.98 15.39
C LEU A 572 -18.84 -3.45 15.43
N LEU A 573 -19.06 -2.86 16.62
CA LEU A 573 -19.05 -1.41 16.77
C LEU A 573 -17.68 -0.82 16.37
N GLU A 574 -16.60 -1.50 16.77
CA GLU A 574 -15.23 -1.15 16.38
C GLU A 574 -15.03 -1.24 14.86
N CYS A 575 -15.48 -2.31 14.22
CA CYS A 575 -15.46 -2.47 12.75
C CYS A 575 -16.16 -1.30 12.04
N ILE A 576 -17.34 -0.91 12.52
CA ILE A 576 -18.14 0.18 11.93
C ILE A 576 -17.38 1.52 12.04
N LEU A 577 -16.80 1.80 13.20
CA LEU A 577 -16.08 3.06 13.43
C LEU A 577 -14.79 3.15 12.60
N HIS A 578 -14.07 2.05 12.44
CA HIS A 578 -12.90 1.98 11.55
C HIS A 578 -13.28 2.27 10.10
N VAL A 579 -14.30 1.60 9.58
CA VAL A 579 -14.72 1.79 8.19
C VAL A 579 -15.25 3.21 7.95
N LEU A 580 -15.95 3.80 8.93
CA LEU A 580 -16.35 5.19 8.84
C LEU A 580 -15.12 6.13 8.78
N ALA A 581 -14.11 5.93 9.62
CA ALA A 581 -12.86 6.67 9.54
C ALA A 581 -12.16 6.51 8.18
N ASP A 582 -12.09 5.31 7.64
CA ASP A 582 -11.51 5.05 6.31
C ASP A 582 -12.24 5.84 5.21
N THR A 583 -13.57 6.00 5.32
CA THR A 583 -14.34 6.79 4.33
C THR A 583 -14.13 8.31 4.43
N GLU A 584 -13.43 8.82 5.46
CA GLU A 584 -13.03 10.22 5.57
C GLU A 584 -11.67 10.51 4.93
N ILE A 585 -10.82 9.49 4.76
CA ILE A 585 -9.46 9.62 4.20
C ILE A 585 -9.50 10.12 2.75
N LEU A 586 -10.39 9.56 1.94
CA LEU A 586 -10.61 9.98 0.56
C LEU A 586 -11.95 10.74 0.47
N PRO A 587 -11.97 11.98 -0.08
CA PRO A 587 -13.18 12.80 -0.16
C PRO A 587 -14.10 12.38 -1.32
N ILE A 588 -14.26 11.07 -1.52
CA ILE A 588 -15.04 10.47 -2.61
C ILE A 588 -16.32 9.79 -2.12
N TYR A 589 -16.46 9.57 -0.81
CA TYR A 589 -17.63 8.94 -0.21
C TYR A 589 -18.64 10.00 0.25
N GLU A 590 -19.90 9.84 -0.16
CA GLU A 590 -21.01 10.62 0.36
C GLU A 590 -21.61 9.97 1.59
N ASN A 591 -22.44 10.72 2.32
CA ASN A 591 -23.13 10.20 3.50
C ASN A 591 -23.99 8.96 3.19
N THR A 592 -24.61 8.91 2.00
CA THR A 592 -25.37 7.75 1.53
C THR A 592 -24.49 6.52 1.32
N ASP A 593 -23.28 6.69 0.80
CA ASP A 593 -22.33 5.57 0.63
C ASP A 593 -21.91 5.02 1.99
N ARG A 594 -21.54 5.92 2.92
CA ARG A 594 -21.18 5.56 4.30
C ARG A 594 -22.31 4.79 5.00
N LEU A 595 -23.56 5.24 4.83
CA LEU A 595 -24.74 4.55 5.35
C LEU A 595 -24.89 3.13 4.79
N ASN A 596 -24.79 2.98 3.48
CA ASN A 596 -24.95 1.67 2.83
C ASN A 596 -23.86 0.69 3.27
N ILE A 597 -22.61 1.15 3.38
CA ILE A 597 -21.49 0.33 3.84
C ILE A 597 -21.74 -0.17 5.27
N VAL A 598 -22.13 0.73 6.18
CA VAL A 598 -22.42 0.37 7.58
C VAL A 598 -23.60 -0.60 7.66
N HIS A 599 -24.66 -0.41 6.86
CA HIS A 599 -25.77 -1.35 6.80
C HIS A 599 -25.36 -2.75 6.33
N SER A 600 -24.47 -2.86 5.35
CA SER A 600 -23.93 -4.15 4.89
C SER A 600 -23.12 -4.86 5.97
N LEU A 601 -22.26 -4.12 6.71
CA LEU A 601 -21.48 -4.69 7.82
C LEU A 601 -22.38 -5.20 8.95
N ILE A 602 -23.41 -4.42 9.29
CA ILE A 602 -24.41 -4.80 10.28
C ILE A 602 -25.16 -6.06 9.83
N GLY A 603 -25.70 -6.06 8.61
CA GLY A 603 -26.45 -7.20 8.08
C GLY A 603 -25.59 -8.46 7.94
N ALA A 604 -24.30 -8.32 7.66
CA ALA A 604 -23.35 -9.42 7.62
C ALA A 604 -23.15 -10.07 9.00
N ALA A 605 -22.99 -9.26 10.05
CA ALA A 605 -22.89 -9.76 11.42
C ALA A 605 -24.19 -10.46 11.86
N GLU A 606 -25.36 -9.89 11.54
CA GLU A 606 -26.66 -10.53 11.78
C GLU A 606 -26.82 -11.86 11.02
N SER A 607 -26.18 -11.98 9.85
CA SER A 607 -26.18 -13.19 9.02
C SER A 607 -25.15 -14.24 9.47
N GLY A 608 -24.48 -14.03 10.61
CA GLY A 608 -23.58 -14.99 11.24
C GLY A 608 -22.10 -14.86 10.85
N ILE A 609 -21.69 -13.79 10.16
CA ILE A 609 -20.27 -13.49 9.94
C ILE A 609 -19.66 -13.00 11.27
N SER A 610 -18.53 -13.59 11.68
CA SER A 610 -17.86 -13.21 12.91
C SER A 610 -17.30 -11.78 12.82
N SER A 611 -17.54 -10.99 13.88
CA SER A 611 -16.99 -9.64 14.01
C SER A 611 -15.47 -9.64 14.14
N VAL A 612 -14.87 -10.73 14.66
CA VAL A 612 -13.41 -10.94 14.66
C VAL A 612 -12.89 -11.03 13.22
N SER A 613 -13.54 -11.82 12.38
CA SER A 613 -13.15 -11.97 10.97
C SER A 613 -13.34 -10.68 10.18
N LEU A 614 -14.40 -9.92 10.46
CA LEU A 614 -14.61 -8.59 9.86
C LEU A 614 -13.45 -7.66 10.20
N LEU A 615 -13.06 -7.61 11.48
CA LEU A 615 -11.97 -6.79 11.96
C LEU A 615 -10.63 -7.22 11.37
N GLU A 616 -10.39 -8.53 11.20
CA GLU A 616 -9.21 -9.07 10.53
C GLU A 616 -9.11 -8.59 9.08
N VAL A 617 -10.22 -8.63 8.34
CA VAL A 617 -10.26 -8.11 6.96
C VAL A 617 -10.06 -6.60 6.95
N ILE A 618 -10.71 -5.83 7.82
CA ILE A 618 -10.58 -4.36 7.85
C ILE A 618 -9.12 -3.94 8.12
N HIS A 619 -8.46 -4.55 9.10
CA HIS A 619 -7.09 -4.18 9.46
C HIS A 619 -6.06 -4.61 8.41
N HIS A 620 -6.23 -5.80 7.84
CA HIS A 620 -5.19 -6.43 7.02
C HIS A 620 -5.46 -6.45 5.52
N SER A 621 -6.64 -6.04 5.08
CA SER A 621 -6.94 -5.87 3.66
C SER A 621 -6.65 -4.45 3.19
N GLN A 622 -6.44 -4.32 1.88
CA GLN A 622 -6.37 -3.05 1.17
C GLN A 622 -7.70 -2.74 0.48
N LEU A 623 -8.80 -3.37 0.88
CA LEU A 623 -10.08 -3.18 0.21
C LEU A 623 -10.64 -1.78 0.49
N ALA A 624 -11.20 -1.15 -0.54
CA ALA A 624 -12.02 0.03 -0.34
C ALA A 624 -13.26 -0.29 0.53
N PRO A 625 -13.74 0.66 1.34
CA PRO A 625 -14.97 0.52 2.13
C PRO A 625 -16.18 -0.04 1.35
N THR A 626 -16.38 0.38 0.09
CA THR A 626 -17.45 -0.15 -0.78
C THR A 626 -17.21 -1.60 -1.21
N ALA A 627 -15.97 -1.96 -1.52
CA ALA A 627 -15.59 -3.32 -1.88
C ALA A 627 -15.73 -4.29 -0.69
N LEU A 628 -15.37 -3.83 0.52
CA LEU A 628 -15.62 -4.54 1.78
C LEU A 628 -17.12 -4.78 1.98
N ALA A 629 -17.96 -3.76 1.80
CA ALA A 629 -19.41 -3.88 1.91
C ALA A 629 -19.98 -4.95 0.96
N SER A 630 -19.50 -5.00 -0.29
CA SER A 630 -19.89 -6.03 -1.25
C SER A 630 -19.40 -7.42 -0.86
N LEU A 631 -18.17 -7.52 -0.32
CA LEU A 631 -17.57 -8.79 0.11
C LEU A 631 -18.36 -9.43 1.27
N VAL A 632 -18.75 -8.64 2.27
CA VAL A 632 -19.46 -9.16 3.45
C VAL A 632 -20.89 -9.60 3.13
N CYS A 633 -21.50 -9.05 2.09
CA CYS A 633 -22.77 -9.52 1.53
C CYS A 633 -22.65 -10.84 0.76
N ALA A 634 -21.44 -11.37 0.58
CA ALA A 634 -21.16 -12.64 -0.11
C ALA A 634 -20.39 -13.61 0.83
N PRO A 635 -21.06 -14.32 1.75
CA PRO A 635 -20.40 -15.08 2.82
C PRO A 635 -19.34 -16.11 2.36
N LYS A 636 -19.59 -16.78 1.22
CA LYS A 636 -18.61 -17.70 0.62
C LYS A 636 -17.36 -16.97 0.13
N ALA A 637 -17.54 -15.79 -0.47
CA ALA A 637 -16.44 -14.94 -0.92
C ALA A 637 -15.67 -14.34 0.24
N PHE A 638 -16.37 -13.92 1.30
CA PHE A 638 -15.75 -13.44 2.53
C PHE A 638 -14.85 -14.51 3.17
N ALA A 639 -15.35 -15.73 3.35
CA ALA A 639 -14.56 -16.83 3.92
C ALA A 639 -13.34 -17.18 3.05
N ALA A 640 -13.50 -17.20 1.73
CA ALA A 640 -12.41 -17.45 0.80
C ALA A 640 -11.37 -16.31 0.80
N TYR A 641 -11.82 -15.05 0.91
CA TYR A 641 -10.94 -13.89 1.01
C TYR A 641 -10.10 -13.93 2.30
N LEU A 642 -10.73 -14.27 3.42
CA LEU A 642 -10.05 -14.44 4.70
C LEU A 642 -8.94 -15.51 4.61
N ALA A 643 -9.25 -16.66 4.00
CA ALA A 643 -8.25 -17.70 3.76
C ALA A 643 -7.14 -17.26 2.78
N PHE A 644 -7.47 -16.38 1.83
CA PHE A 644 -6.55 -15.82 0.84
C PHE A 644 -5.58 -14.77 1.40
N LEU A 645 -5.95 -14.06 2.48
CA LEU A 645 -5.10 -13.02 3.08
C LEU A 645 -3.74 -13.55 3.53
N THR A 646 -3.67 -14.77 4.06
CA THR A 646 -2.41 -15.35 4.54
C THR A 646 -1.42 -15.63 3.39
N PRO A 647 -1.80 -16.37 2.31
CA PRO A 647 -0.97 -16.50 1.11
C PRO A 647 -0.61 -15.16 0.47
N LEU A 648 -1.55 -14.19 0.42
CA LEU A 648 -1.29 -12.86 -0.13
C LEU A 648 -0.21 -12.11 0.64
N LYS A 649 -0.27 -12.12 1.99
CA LYS A 649 0.76 -11.52 2.85
C LYS A 649 2.13 -12.17 2.59
N ARG A 650 2.19 -13.50 2.50
CA ARG A 650 3.43 -14.24 2.21
C ARG A 650 3.99 -13.89 0.83
N PHE A 651 3.14 -13.81 -0.18
CA PHE A 651 3.55 -13.41 -1.53
C PHE A 651 4.06 -11.97 -1.55
N LYS A 652 3.33 -11.00 -0.97
CA LYS A 652 3.79 -9.61 -0.89
C LYS A 652 5.12 -9.49 -0.12
N ALA A 653 5.28 -10.25 0.96
CA ALA A 653 6.53 -10.28 1.72
C ALA A 653 7.69 -10.90 0.93
N ALA A 654 7.45 -11.92 0.10
CA ALA A 654 8.46 -12.50 -0.79
C ALA A 654 8.76 -11.60 -1.99
N ALA A 655 7.75 -10.93 -2.54
CA ALA A 655 7.87 -9.97 -3.62
C ALA A 655 8.74 -8.76 -3.22
N ALA A 656 8.56 -8.25 -2.00
CA ALA A 656 9.39 -7.17 -1.46
C ALA A 656 10.89 -7.55 -1.32
N LEU A 657 11.20 -8.85 -1.33
CA LEU A 657 12.58 -9.36 -1.27
C LEU A 657 13.14 -9.78 -2.64
N ALA A 658 12.37 -9.63 -3.72
CA ALA A 658 12.77 -10.07 -5.04
C ALA A 658 14.00 -9.26 -5.51
N GLY A 659 15.15 -9.93 -5.59
CA GLY A 659 16.46 -9.36 -5.92
C GLY A 659 17.61 -10.02 -5.14
N VAL A 660 17.29 -10.70 -4.03
CA VAL A 660 18.30 -11.31 -3.14
C VAL A 660 17.96 -12.78 -2.87
N SER A 661 18.41 -13.68 -3.75
CA SER A 661 18.51 -15.14 -3.55
C SER A 661 17.26 -16.00 -3.27
N GLU A 662 16.09 -15.44 -2.94
CA GLU A 662 14.90 -16.21 -2.53
C GLU A 662 13.84 -16.36 -3.64
N VAL A 663 14.26 -16.48 -4.91
CA VAL A 663 13.32 -16.67 -6.03
C VAL A 663 12.51 -17.96 -5.88
N ALA A 664 13.04 -18.97 -5.18
CA ALA A 664 12.30 -20.18 -4.85
C ALA A 664 11.13 -19.89 -3.89
N ASP A 665 11.32 -19.03 -2.89
CA ASP A 665 10.27 -18.65 -1.94
C ASP A 665 9.23 -17.75 -2.60
N LEU A 666 9.66 -16.87 -3.51
CA LEU A 666 8.75 -16.10 -4.35
C LEU A 666 7.91 -17.02 -5.26
N LEU A 667 8.52 -17.98 -5.95
CA LEU A 667 7.81 -18.95 -6.79
C LEU A 667 6.86 -19.83 -5.96
N GLN A 668 7.29 -20.28 -4.78
CA GLN A 668 6.45 -21.07 -3.87
C GLN A 668 5.30 -20.25 -3.28
N ALA A 669 5.55 -19.00 -2.89
CA ALA A 669 4.52 -18.09 -2.41
C ALA A 669 3.52 -17.76 -3.51
N THR A 670 4.01 -17.56 -4.74
CA THR A 670 3.19 -17.40 -5.95
C THR A 670 2.33 -18.63 -6.20
N ALA A 671 2.91 -19.84 -6.18
CA ALA A 671 2.19 -21.08 -6.36
C ALA A 671 1.09 -21.28 -5.30
N ASN A 672 1.41 -21.03 -4.02
CA ASN A 672 0.44 -21.13 -2.92
C ASN A 672 -0.70 -20.10 -3.05
N LEU A 673 -0.37 -18.88 -3.46
CA LEU A 673 -1.34 -17.81 -3.73
C LEU A 673 -2.30 -18.23 -4.85
N MET A 674 -1.73 -18.71 -5.95
CA MET A 674 -2.46 -19.16 -7.13
C MET A 674 -3.33 -20.38 -6.85
N GLU A 675 -2.81 -21.36 -6.11
CA GLU A 675 -3.56 -22.52 -5.68
C GLU A 675 -4.75 -22.12 -4.80
N THR A 676 -4.55 -21.20 -3.85
CA THR A 676 -5.62 -20.72 -2.97
C THR A 676 -6.69 -19.98 -3.77
N LEU A 677 -6.29 -19.12 -4.71
CA LEU A 677 -7.22 -18.40 -5.58
C LEU A 677 -7.99 -19.34 -6.52
N HIS A 678 -7.32 -20.36 -7.06
CA HIS A 678 -7.94 -21.38 -7.90
C HIS A 678 -8.93 -22.24 -7.10
N LYS A 679 -8.57 -22.68 -5.89
CA LYS A 679 -9.45 -23.45 -5.00
C LYS A 679 -10.68 -22.66 -4.56
N ALA A 680 -10.53 -21.36 -4.30
CA ALA A 680 -11.66 -20.50 -4.00
C ALA A 680 -12.63 -20.43 -5.20
N ASN A 681 -12.10 -20.20 -6.40
CA ASN A 681 -12.86 -20.10 -7.65
C ASN A 681 -14.09 -19.17 -7.58
N LEU A 682 -13.99 -18.03 -6.88
CA LEU A 682 -15.11 -17.10 -6.73
C LEU A 682 -14.92 -15.86 -7.60
N PRO A 683 -15.88 -15.51 -8.48
CA PRO A 683 -15.81 -14.32 -9.31
C PRO A 683 -15.55 -13.04 -8.51
N THR A 684 -16.21 -12.87 -7.35
CA THR A 684 -16.05 -11.70 -6.47
C THR A 684 -14.63 -11.59 -5.93
N LEU A 685 -14.06 -12.68 -5.38
CA LEU A 685 -12.68 -12.70 -4.88
C LEU A 685 -11.68 -12.38 -5.98
N LYS A 686 -11.86 -13.00 -7.16
CA LYS A 686 -11.03 -12.71 -8.32
C LYS A 686 -11.13 -11.24 -8.70
N GLY A 687 -12.34 -10.67 -8.75
CA GLY A 687 -12.59 -9.24 -8.96
C GLY A 687 -11.79 -8.34 -8.02
N LEU A 688 -11.87 -8.61 -6.72
CA LEU A 688 -11.25 -7.80 -5.66
C LEU A 688 -9.72 -7.83 -5.65
N CYS A 689 -9.12 -8.93 -6.11
CA CYS A 689 -7.67 -9.11 -6.05
C CYS A 689 -6.94 -8.78 -7.36
N ARG A 690 -7.65 -8.48 -8.45
CA ARG A 690 -7.05 -8.48 -9.80
C ARG A 690 -5.97 -7.45 -10.03
N ILE A 691 -6.26 -6.16 -9.81
CA ILE A 691 -5.30 -5.10 -10.15
C ILE A 691 -4.11 -5.10 -9.19
N ASP A 692 -4.36 -5.23 -7.88
CA ASP A 692 -3.30 -5.38 -6.88
C ASP A 692 -2.33 -6.51 -7.23
N LEU A 693 -2.84 -7.65 -7.72
CA LEU A 693 -1.99 -8.76 -8.17
C LEU A 693 -1.26 -8.44 -9.46
N VAL A 694 -1.92 -7.87 -10.48
CA VAL A 694 -1.29 -7.47 -11.75
C VAL A 694 -0.10 -6.54 -11.50
N ASP A 695 -0.27 -5.51 -10.66
CA ASP A 695 0.79 -4.57 -10.31
C ASP A 695 1.92 -5.27 -9.53
N THR A 696 1.57 -6.15 -8.59
CA THR A 696 2.58 -6.90 -7.84
C THR A 696 3.37 -7.82 -8.77
N TYR A 697 2.72 -8.46 -9.75
CA TYR A 697 3.39 -9.28 -10.77
C TYR A 697 4.30 -8.45 -11.67
N ASP A 698 3.84 -7.31 -12.21
CA ASP A 698 4.67 -6.39 -13.03
C ASP A 698 5.91 -5.92 -12.26
N GLN A 699 5.74 -5.47 -11.01
CA GLN A 699 6.86 -5.04 -10.17
C GLN A 699 7.88 -6.15 -9.93
N VAL A 700 7.40 -7.35 -9.56
CA VAL A 700 8.25 -8.52 -9.35
C VAL A 700 8.98 -8.92 -10.62
N LEU A 701 8.26 -8.97 -11.75
CA LEU A 701 8.82 -9.34 -13.04
C LEU A 701 9.86 -8.30 -13.51
N LYS A 702 9.66 -7.01 -13.27
CA LYS A 702 10.66 -5.96 -13.55
C LYS A 702 11.90 -6.08 -12.66
N ALA A 703 11.72 -6.40 -11.38
CA ALA A 703 12.84 -6.64 -10.46
C ALA A 703 13.67 -7.85 -10.92
N VAL A 704 13.00 -8.96 -11.26
CA VAL A 704 13.67 -10.16 -11.78
C VAL A 704 14.31 -9.89 -13.15
N LEU A 705 13.64 -9.15 -14.04
CA LEU A 705 14.20 -8.76 -15.34
C LEU A 705 15.49 -7.93 -15.18
N THR A 706 15.53 -7.01 -14.22
CA THR A 706 16.74 -6.23 -13.91
C THR A 706 17.88 -7.17 -13.54
N ASP A 707 17.62 -8.16 -12.69
CA ASP A 707 18.59 -9.20 -12.32
C ASP A 707 19.01 -10.08 -13.53
N VAL A 708 18.10 -10.39 -14.46
CA VAL A 708 18.41 -11.11 -15.71
C VAL A 708 19.35 -10.29 -16.59
N VAL A 709 19.07 -9.01 -16.77
CA VAL A 709 19.86 -8.10 -17.60
C VAL A 709 21.26 -7.92 -17.02
N ASP A 710 21.35 -7.74 -15.70
CA ASP A 710 22.62 -7.49 -15.00
C ASP A 710 23.52 -8.74 -14.94
N ARG A 711 22.93 -9.91 -14.62
CA ARG A 711 23.72 -11.14 -14.37
C ARG A 711 23.87 -12.01 -15.61
N ARG A 712 22.96 -11.92 -16.57
CA ARG A 712 22.84 -12.79 -17.75
C ARG A 712 22.94 -14.29 -17.43
N ASP A 713 22.39 -14.69 -16.29
CA ASP A 713 22.38 -16.09 -15.83
C ASP A 713 21.17 -16.86 -16.38
N PRO A 714 21.38 -18.04 -17.03
CA PRO A 714 20.28 -18.87 -17.53
C PRO A 714 19.26 -19.27 -16.47
N SER A 715 19.67 -19.47 -15.21
CA SER A 715 18.75 -19.90 -14.16
C SER A 715 17.78 -18.78 -13.75
N THR A 716 18.24 -17.54 -13.75
CA THR A 716 17.45 -16.33 -13.47
C THR A 716 16.49 -16.04 -14.63
N HIS A 717 16.93 -16.22 -15.87
CA HIS A 717 16.06 -16.13 -17.05
C HIS A 717 14.95 -17.20 -17.04
N GLN A 718 15.28 -18.43 -16.65
CA GLN A 718 14.28 -19.50 -16.51
C GLN A 718 13.22 -19.15 -15.45
N ARG A 719 13.63 -18.59 -14.31
CA ARG A 719 12.72 -18.15 -13.25
C ARG A 719 11.81 -17.00 -13.70
N TYR A 720 12.34 -16.09 -14.52
CA TYR A 720 11.55 -15.02 -15.14
C TYR A 720 10.42 -15.59 -16.03
N LEU A 721 10.74 -16.60 -16.85
CA LEU A 721 9.76 -17.32 -17.66
C LEU A 721 8.72 -18.10 -16.82
N ASP A 722 9.12 -18.66 -15.68
CA ASP A 722 8.22 -19.36 -14.76
C ASP A 722 7.22 -18.41 -14.08
N LEU A 723 7.68 -17.21 -13.69
CA LEU A 723 6.80 -16.16 -13.16
C LEU A 723 5.81 -15.67 -14.23
N LEU A 724 6.25 -15.47 -15.47
CA LEU A 724 5.37 -15.14 -16.60
C LEU A 724 4.31 -16.22 -16.84
N SER A 725 4.71 -17.50 -16.78
CA SER A 725 3.76 -18.62 -16.88
C SER A 725 2.73 -18.61 -15.75
N GLY A 726 3.17 -18.33 -14.52
CA GLY A 726 2.29 -18.17 -13.36
C GLY A 726 1.30 -17.01 -13.53
N TRP A 727 1.73 -15.91 -14.16
CA TRP A 727 0.88 -14.77 -14.44
C TRP A 727 -0.16 -15.06 -15.53
N ILE A 728 0.21 -15.80 -16.58
CA ILE A 728 -0.77 -16.30 -17.58
C ILE A 728 -1.78 -17.24 -16.92
N ALA A 729 -1.34 -18.12 -16.01
CA ALA A 729 -2.26 -18.98 -15.26
C ALA A 729 -3.25 -18.16 -14.42
N PHE A 730 -2.82 -17.01 -13.88
CA PHE A 730 -3.71 -16.05 -13.23
C PHE A 730 -4.71 -15.42 -14.19
N ALA A 731 -4.26 -14.99 -15.36
CA ALA A 731 -5.13 -14.48 -16.41
C ALA A 731 -6.23 -15.49 -16.80
N GLN A 732 -5.87 -16.77 -16.91
CA GLN A 732 -6.81 -17.85 -17.25
C GLN A 732 -7.89 -18.12 -16.20
N LEU A 733 -7.79 -17.56 -14.99
CA LEU A 733 -8.85 -17.66 -13.99
C LEU A 733 -10.02 -16.71 -14.26
N SER A 734 -9.88 -15.78 -15.21
CA SER A 734 -10.95 -14.86 -15.61
C SER A 734 -11.79 -15.38 -16.78
N THR A 735 -12.81 -14.61 -17.16
CA THR A 735 -13.62 -14.92 -18.33
C THR A 735 -12.88 -14.44 -19.57
N LEU A 736 -12.39 -15.37 -20.39
CA LEU A 736 -11.67 -15.08 -21.63
C LEU A 736 -12.55 -15.37 -22.84
N SER A 737 -12.46 -14.54 -23.88
CA SER A 737 -12.95 -14.89 -25.21
C SER A 737 -12.17 -16.07 -25.80
N ALA A 738 -12.74 -16.74 -26.80
CA ALA A 738 -12.05 -17.83 -27.50
C ALA A 738 -10.70 -17.38 -28.08
N THR A 739 -10.65 -16.15 -28.59
CA THR A 739 -9.45 -15.54 -29.15
C THR A 739 -8.39 -15.25 -28.09
N GLU A 740 -8.78 -14.67 -26.95
CA GLU A 740 -7.84 -14.43 -25.83
C GLU A 740 -7.29 -15.74 -25.27
N ALA A 741 -8.15 -16.75 -25.07
CA ALA A 741 -7.72 -18.06 -24.60
C ALA A 741 -6.72 -18.72 -25.57
N ALA A 742 -6.95 -18.61 -26.88
CA ALA A 742 -6.04 -19.10 -27.90
C ALA A 742 -4.71 -18.33 -27.89
N ALA A 743 -4.74 -17.00 -27.76
CA ALA A 743 -3.54 -16.17 -27.69
C ALA A 743 -2.67 -16.52 -26.46
N LEU A 744 -3.26 -16.65 -25.27
CA LEU A 744 -2.54 -17.05 -24.05
C LEU A 744 -1.92 -18.44 -24.19
N LEU A 745 -2.60 -19.38 -24.87
CA LEU A 745 -2.04 -20.70 -25.16
C LEU A 745 -0.84 -20.62 -26.10
N SER A 746 -0.90 -19.78 -27.14
CA SER A 746 0.24 -19.51 -28.02
C SER A 746 1.42 -18.89 -27.26
N PHE A 747 1.17 -17.96 -26.33
CA PHE A 747 2.21 -17.38 -25.47
C PHE A 747 2.84 -18.42 -24.54
N LEU A 748 2.06 -19.33 -23.94
CA LEU A 748 2.61 -20.44 -23.15
C LEU A 748 3.50 -21.36 -23.99
N ARG A 749 3.11 -21.64 -25.24
CA ARG A 749 3.95 -22.43 -26.18
C ARG A 749 5.23 -21.69 -26.55
N TRP A 750 5.16 -20.36 -26.70
CA TRP A 750 6.35 -19.52 -26.91
C TRP A 750 7.27 -19.55 -25.69
N ILE A 751 6.73 -19.40 -24.47
CA ILE A 751 7.51 -19.50 -23.23
C ILE A 751 8.20 -20.86 -23.14
N GLU A 752 7.48 -21.96 -23.38
CA GLU A 752 8.04 -23.32 -23.34
C GLU A 752 9.21 -23.48 -24.31
N ARG A 753 9.09 -22.92 -25.51
CA ARG A 753 10.19 -22.89 -26.47
C ARG A 753 11.36 -22.04 -25.97
N ALA A 754 11.10 -20.86 -25.44
CA ALA A 754 12.12 -19.95 -24.95
C ALA A 754 12.98 -20.56 -23.82
N ARG A 755 12.43 -21.50 -23.04
CA ARG A 755 13.18 -22.29 -22.03
C ARG A 755 14.32 -23.12 -22.62
N HIS A 756 14.24 -23.45 -23.91
CA HIS A 756 15.23 -24.27 -24.62
C HIS A 756 16.12 -23.47 -25.57
N GLN A 757 15.94 -22.15 -25.64
CA GLN A 757 16.73 -21.25 -26.50
C GLN A 757 17.80 -20.52 -25.68
N SER A 758 18.82 -20.04 -26.39
CA SER A 758 19.83 -19.12 -25.82
C SER A 758 19.15 -17.84 -25.34
N MET A 759 19.69 -17.23 -24.28
CA MET A 759 19.22 -15.93 -23.81
C MET A 759 19.38 -14.88 -24.93
N PRO A 760 18.37 -14.00 -25.15
CA PRO A 760 18.46 -12.96 -26.15
C PRO A 760 19.53 -11.91 -25.81
N ASP A 761 20.05 -11.24 -26.85
CA ASP A 761 21.17 -10.29 -26.72
C ASP A 761 20.77 -8.98 -26.01
N ASN A 762 19.48 -8.61 -26.11
CA ASN A 762 18.88 -7.48 -25.42
C ASN A 762 17.42 -7.81 -25.02
N PHE A 763 16.86 -6.97 -24.15
CA PHE A 763 15.48 -7.05 -23.69
C PHE A 763 14.71 -5.77 -24.04
N LEU A 764 14.99 -5.19 -25.22
CA LEU A 764 14.31 -3.98 -25.68
C LEU A 764 12.84 -4.27 -25.99
N LEU A 765 12.00 -3.24 -25.86
CA LEU A 765 10.59 -3.32 -26.23
C LEU A 765 10.37 -3.16 -27.74
N GLU A 766 11.29 -2.48 -28.43
CA GLU A 766 11.21 -2.19 -29.87
C GLU A 766 11.17 -3.47 -30.71
N LEU A 767 10.39 -3.40 -31.78
CA LEU A 767 10.34 -4.41 -32.83
C LEU A 767 11.43 -4.12 -33.87
N LYS A 768 11.88 -5.16 -34.58
CA LYS A 768 12.78 -4.97 -35.72
C LYS A 768 12.07 -4.23 -36.85
N GLU A 769 12.82 -3.47 -37.64
CA GLU A 769 12.31 -2.64 -38.75
C GLU A 769 11.37 -3.40 -39.69
N ASP A 770 11.67 -4.67 -40.02
CA ASP A 770 10.83 -5.51 -40.87
C ASP A 770 9.46 -5.81 -40.24
N MET A 771 9.42 -6.02 -38.92
CA MET A 771 8.19 -6.17 -38.16
C MET A 771 7.44 -4.85 -37.97
N VAL A 772 8.15 -3.73 -37.86
CA VAL A 772 7.57 -2.38 -37.83
C VAL A 772 6.88 -2.06 -39.14
N GLU A 773 7.49 -2.39 -40.29
CA GLU A 773 6.87 -2.23 -41.61
C GLU A 773 5.56 -3.02 -41.73
N CYS A 774 5.52 -4.25 -41.18
CA CYS A 774 4.32 -5.08 -41.19
C CYS A 774 3.23 -4.62 -40.21
N LEU A 775 3.59 -4.21 -38.99
CA LEU A 775 2.65 -3.88 -37.92
C LEU A 775 2.30 -2.38 -37.87
N GLY A 776 3.09 -1.55 -38.55
CA GLY A 776 2.93 -0.10 -38.62
C GLY A 776 3.20 0.63 -37.30
N ASP A 777 3.92 0.01 -36.38
CA ASP A 777 4.22 0.50 -35.04
C ASP A 777 5.51 -0.11 -34.49
N ASP A 778 6.23 0.63 -33.63
CA ASP A 778 7.54 0.25 -33.13
C ASP A 778 7.48 -0.77 -31.97
N PHE A 779 6.27 -1.08 -31.46
CA PHE A 779 6.07 -1.91 -30.26
C PHE A 779 4.84 -2.83 -30.39
N LEU A 780 4.80 -3.91 -29.59
CA LEU A 780 3.64 -4.80 -29.54
C LEU A 780 2.46 -4.15 -28.78
N ARG A 781 1.43 -3.71 -29.52
CA ARG A 781 0.13 -3.30 -28.94
C ARG A 781 -0.81 -4.49 -28.77
N TRP A 782 -1.31 -4.68 -27.56
CA TRP A 782 -2.21 -5.80 -27.26
C TRP A 782 -3.51 -5.77 -28.07
N GLN A 783 -4.04 -4.59 -28.40
CA GLN A 783 -5.28 -4.41 -29.17
C GLN A 783 -5.17 -4.99 -30.58
N VAL A 784 -3.97 -4.94 -31.16
CA VAL A 784 -3.69 -5.45 -32.51
C VAL A 784 -3.29 -6.92 -32.43
N PHE A 785 -2.45 -7.26 -31.46
CA PHE A 785 -1.76 -8.54 -31.49
C PHE A 785 -2.53 -9.71 -30.86
N ILE A 786 -3.24 -9.50 -29.75
CA ILE A 786 -4.03 -10.57 -29.10
C ILE A 786 -5.10 -11.17 -30.03
N PRO A 787 -5.82 -10.38 -30.86
CA PRO A 787 -6.79 -10.92 -31.80
C PRO A 787 -6.24 -11.95 -32.80
N ILE A 788 -4.95 -11.87 -33.14
CA ILE A 788 -4.32 -12.69 -34.19
C ILE A 788 -3.34 -13.75 -33.65
N ALA A 789 -2.77 -13.55 -32.46
CA ALA A 789 -1.75 -14.42 -31.88
C ALA A 789 -2.22 -15.88 -31.67
N GLY A 790 -3.51 -16.10 -31.46
CA GLY A 790 -4.08 -17.44 -31.29
C GLY A 790 -3.97 -18.35 -32.53
N ASN A 791 -3.81 -17.76 -33.73
CA ASN A 791 -3.66 -18.50 -34.98
C ASN A 791 -2.19 -18.70 -35.39
N MET A 792 -1.25 -18.16 -34.62
CA MET A 792 0.18 -18.21 -34.91
C MET A 792 0.85 -19.37 -34.17
N THR A 793 1.77 -20.05 -34.83
CA THR A 793 2.71 -20.95 -34.16
C THR A 793 3.76 -20.14 -33.38
N PRO A 794 4.50 -20.75 -32.43
CA PRO A 794 5.58 -20.04 -31.72
C PRO A 794 6.66 -19.42 -32.62
N ASP A 795 6.82 -19.88 -33.87
CA ASP A 795 7.73 -19.30 -34.89
C ASP A 795 7.15 -18.06 -35.58
N GLN A 796 5.82 -17.94 -35.61
CA GLN A 796 5.11 -16.87 -36.28
C GLN A 796 4.82 -15.69 -35.36
N LEU A 797 5.00 -15.85 -34.04
CA LEU A 797 4.81 -14.78 -33.08
C LEU A 797 5.99 -13.78 -33.18
N PRO A 798 5.73 -12.48 -33.41
CA PRO A 798 6.74 -11.41 -33.40
C PRO A 798 7.19 -11.02 -31.99
N ILE A 799 7.48 -12.02 -31.14
CA ILE A 799 8.01 -11.84 -29.79
C ILE A 799 9.45 -12.36 -29.80
N GLU A 800 10.40 -11.46 -29.59
CA GLU A 800 11.83 -11.76 -29.62
C GLU A 800 12.39 -12.04 -28.23
N ASN A 801 11.83 -11.40 -27.21
CA ASN A 801 12.30 -11.53 -25.83
C ASN A 801 11.14 -11.51 -24.81
N ALA A 802 11.43 -12.00 -23.61
CA ALA A 802 10.42 -12.16 -22.57
C ALA A 802 9.94 -10.81 -21.97
N HIS A 803 10.67 -9.70 -22.17
CA HIS A 803 10.22 -8.37 -21.75
C HIS A 803 9.11 -7.82 -22.66
N GLN A 804 9.18 -8.09 -23.97
CA GLN A 804 8.09 -7.75 -24.90
C GLN A 804 6.79 -8.48 -24.51
N LEU A 805 6.85 -9.80 -24.22
CA LEU A 805 5.69 -10.56 -23.77
C LEU A 805 5.18 -10.10 -22.39
N HIS A 806 6.09 -9.82 -21.44
CA HIS A 806 5.75 -9.23 -20.15
C HIS A 806 4.94 -7.94 -20.35
N ASN A 807 5.48 -6.97 -21.08
CA ASN A 807 4.83 -5.67 -21.27
C ASN A 807 3.47 -5.82 -21.98
N LEU A 808 3.38 -6.68 -23.00
CA LEU A 808 2.13 -7.02 -23.67
C LEU A 808 1.08 -7.57 -22.69
N LEU A 809 1.46 -8.56 -21.87
CA LEU A 809 0.58 -9.17 -20.87
C LEU A 809 0.16 -8.15 -19.80
N HIS A 810 1.08 -7.34 -19.31
CA HIS A 810 0.80 -6.30 -18.34
C HIS A 810 -0.26 -5.31 -18.88
N GLN A 811 -0.04 -4.76 -20.07
CA GLN A 811 -0.96 -3.81 -20.71
C GLN A 811 -2.33 -4.44 -20.97
N TRP A 812 -2.37 -5.68 -21.50
CA TRP A 812 -3.62 -6.39 -21.72
C TRP A 812 -4.34 -6.70 -20.42
N MET A 813 -3.64 -7.16 -19.38
CA MET A 813 -4.27 -7.53 -18.10
C MET A 813 -4.80 -6.30 -17.36
N LEU A 814 -4.11 -5.17 -17.38
CA LEU A 814 -4.66 -3.90 -16.89
C LEU A 814 -5.94 -3.52 -17.63
N ALA A 815 -5.97 -3.68 -18.96
CA ALA A 815 -7.15 -3.40 -19.76
C ALA A 815 -8.29 -4.41 -19.54
N HIS A 816 -7.97 -5.69 -19.37
CA HIS A 816 -8.91 -6.79 -19.20
C HIS A 816 -9.51 -6.82 -17.78
N PHE A 817 -8.74 -6.41 -16.78
CA PHE A 817 -9.16 -6.37 -15.38
C PHE A 817 -9.62 -5.01 -14.87
N ARG A 818 -9.69 -4.02 -15.76
CA ARG A 818 -10.17 -2.68 -15.43
C ARG A 818 -11.52 -2.73 -14.73
N ALA A 819 -11.68 -1.96 -13.65
CA ALA A 819 -12.98 -1.80 -13.04
C ALA A 819 -13.83 -0.89 -13.94
N GLU A 820 -15.02 -1.35 -14.34
CA GLU A 820 -15.94 -0.52 -15.10
C GLU A 820 -16.47 0.61 -14.21
N SER A 821 -16.65 1.78 -14.81
CA SER A 821 -17.24 2.99 -14.20
C SER A 821 -18.76 2.81 -14.00
N GLY A 822 -19.13 1.78 -13.24
CA GLY A 822 -20.51 1.37 -13.02
C GLY A 822 -21.24 2.24 -12.00
N SER A 823 -22.55 2.04 -11.90
CA SER A 823 -23.43 2.73 -10.96
C SER A 823 -23.17 2.38 -9.48
N GLU A 824 -22.33 1.37 -9.22
CA GLU A 824 -21.94 0.91 -7.87
C GLU A 824 -20.84 1.78 -7.22
N LEU A 825 -20.12 2.59 -8.01
CA LEU A 825 -19.08 3.49 -7.49
C LEU A 825 -19.69 4.77 -6.88
N PRO A 826 -19.07 5.37 -5.84
CA PRO A 826 -19.51 6.65 -5.28
C PRO A 826 -19.66 7.75 -6.33
N VAL A 827 -20.69 8.59 -6.20
CA VAL A 827 -20.99 9.68 -7.16
C VAL A 827 -19.80 10.62 -7.39
N PRO A 828 -19.09 11.10 -6.35
CA PRO A 828 -17.92 11.96 -6.55
C PRO A 828 -16.80 11.26 -7.31
N LEU A 829 -16.57 9.97 -7.06
CA LEU A 829 -15.59 9.18 -7.82
C LEU A 829 -15.99 9.07 -9.29
N ARG A 830 -17.26 8.79 -9.59
CA ARG A 830 -17.74 8.77 -10.98
C ARG A 830 -17.56 10.12 -11.66
N LYS A 831 -17.74 11.23 -10.93
CA LYS A 831 -17.48 12.59 -11.46
C LYS A 831 -16.01 12.76 -11.81
N LEU A 832 -15.09 12.36 -10.94
CA LEU A 832 -13.64 12.40 -11.21
C LEU A 832 -13.26 11.54 -12.42
N ILE A 833 -13.77 10.31 -12.50
CA ILE A 833 -13.58 9.44 -13.66
C ILE A 833 -14.14 10.08 -14.92
N ASN A 834 -15.33 10.68 -14.86
CA ASN A 834 -15.93 11.38 -16.00
C ASN A 834 -15.14 12.63 -16.46
N ILE A 835 -14.42 13.29 -15.54
CA ILE A 835 -13.52 14.41 -15.88
C ILE A 835 -12.24 13.89 -16.54
N ALA A 836 -11.69 12.80 -16.01
CA ALA A 836 -10.56 12.10 -16.63
C ALA A 836 -10.96 11.53 -18.01
N ASP A 837 -12.21 11.08 -18.14
CA ASP A 837 -12.86 10.65 -19.37
C ASP A 837 -13.18 11.84 -20.28
N GLY A 838 -13.31 11.52 -21.57
CA GLY A 838 -13.91 12.44 -22.53
C GLY A 838 -12.96 13.00 -23.57
N PHE A 839 -11.70 12.56 -23.61
CA PHE A 839 -10.76 12.93 -24.67
C PHE A 839 -9.79 11.77 -24.94
N GLY A 840 -10.08 10.93 -25.95
CA GLY A 840 -9.23 9.78 -26.30
C GLY A 840 -9.94 8.53 -26.83
N ASP A 841 -9.15 7.57 -27.32
CA ASP A 841 -9.60 6.31 -27.99
C ASP A 841 -10.10 5.24 -27.01
N ALA A 842 -9.81 5.39 -25.71
CA ALA A 842 -10.33 4.56 -24.62
C ALA A 842 -10.99 5.42 -23.53
N ARG A 843 -11.81 4.81 -22.66
CA ARG A 843 -12.26 5.45 -21.42
C ARG A 843 -11.19 5.22 -20.35
N SER A 844 -10.99 6.19 -19.48
CA SER A 844 -10.29 6.08 -18.21
C SER A 844 -10.92 4.98 -17.41
N CYS A 845 -10.06 4.22 -16.74
CA CYS A 845 -10.50 3.18 -15.86
C CYS A 845 -10.01 3.44 -14.45
N LEU A 846 -10.82 2.99 -13.50
CA LEU A 846 -10.39 2.84 -12.13
C LEU A 846 -9.41 1.66 -12.09
N LEU A 847 -8.14 1.94 -11.87
CA LEU A 847 -7.11 0.91 -11.68
C LEU A 847 -7.18 0.40 -10.25
N ARG A 848 -7.12 1.33 -9.29
CA ARG A 848 -7.01 0.97 -7.88
C ARG A 848 -7.97 1.80 -7.06
N LEU A 849 -8.68 1.11 -6.17
CA LEU A 849 -9.46 1.74 -5.13
C LEU A 849 -9.26 0.91 -3.86
N THR A 850 -8.51 1.48 -2.94
CA THR A 850 -8.22 0.90 -1.62
C THR A 850 -8.79 1.80 -0.52
N ARG A 851 -8.54 1.46 0.74
CA ARG A 851 -8.98 2.29 1.87
C ARG A 851 -8.45 3.73 1.86
N ASN A 852 -7.25 3.95 1.32
CA ASN A 852 -6.56 5.25 1.37
C ASN A 852 -5.93 5.69 0.04
N ILE A 853 -6.04 4.88 -1.01
CA ILE A 853 -5.50 5.20 -2.34
C ILE A 853 -6.59 5.01 -3.39
N LEU A 854 -6.72 6.01 -4.27
CA LEU A 854 -7.51 5.98 -5.49
C LEU A 854 -6.56 6.17 -6.68
N GLU A 855 -6.65 5.34 -7.70
CA GLU A 855 -5.87 5.49 -8.94
C GLU A 855 -6.76 5.38 -10.19
N ILE A 856 -6.73 6.42 -11.00
CA ILE A 856 -7.46 6.52 -12.27
C ILE A 856 -6.43 6.48 -13.41
N SER A 857 -6.50 5.45 -14.25
CA SER A 857 -5.71 5.39 -15.48
C SER A 857 -6.17 6.46 -16.44
N LEU A 858 -5.22 7.13 -17.07
CA LEU A 858 -5.50 8.06 -18.14
C LEU A 858 -5.35 7.33 -19.46
N PRO A 859 -6.44 7.17 -20.24
CA PRO A 859 -6.30 6.73 -21.61
C PRO A 859 -5.56 7.85 -22.34
N PHE A 860 -4.90 7.50 -23.45
CA PHE A 860 -4.32 8.43 -24.42
C PHE A 860 -2.83 8.75 -24.33
N VAL A 861 -2.10 8.13 -23.40
CA VAL A 861 -0.64 8.19 -23.39
C VAL A 861 -0.16 6.85 -23.93
N VAL A 862 0.76 6.86 -24.90
CA VAL A 862 1.29 5.63 -25.50
C VAL A 862 1.96 4.74 -24.42
N HIS A 863 2.27 5.33 -23.24
CA HIS A 863 2.73 4.68 -22.01
C HIS A 863 1.84 4.99 -20.80
N LYS A 864 2.22 4.48 -19.62
CA LYS A 864 1.44 4.62 -18.38
C LYS A 864 1.28 6.10 -17.99
N ALA A 865 0.04 6.53 -17.81
CA ALA A 865 -0.29 7.75 -17.10
C ALA A 865 -1.47 7.54 -16.15
N SER A 866 -1.40 8.09 -14.95
CA SER A 866 -2.46 7.95 -13.97
C SER A 866 -2.53 9.12 -12.99
N PHE A 867 -3.73 9.33 -12.45
CA PHE A 867 -3.95 10.14 -11.25
C PHE A 867 -4.05 9.22 -10.04
N LEU A 868 -3.12 9.36 -9.10
CA LEU A 868 -3.09 8.62 -7.85
C LEU A 868 -3.35 9.59 -6.69
N PHE A 869 -4.46 9.42 -5.99
CA PHE A 869 -4.87 10.23 -4.85
C PHE A 869 -4.62 9.46 -3.56
N ASN A 870 -4.12 10.16 -2.55
CA ASN A 870 -4.15 9.72 -1.17
C ASN A 870 -4.65 10.87 -0.27
N GLU A 871 -4.67 10.64 1.04
CA GLU A 871 -5.12 11.62 2.05
C GLU A 871 -4.46 13.01 1.93
N LYS A 872 -3.18 13.05 1.53
CA LYS A 872 -2.32 14.24 1.62
C LYS A 872 -1.93 14.83 0.28
N GLU A 873 -1.87 14.02 -0.77
CA GLU A 873 -1.35 14.42 -2.07
C GLU A 873 -2.07 13.75 -3.25
N LEU A 874 -2.08 14.46 -4.37
CA LEU A 874 -2.36 13.92 -5.70
C LEU A 874 -1.01 13.72 -6.39
N ILE A 875 -0.70 12.48 -6.73
CA ILE A 875 0.44 12.11 -7.55
C ILE A 875 -0.06 11.91 -8.97
N VAL A 876 0.58 12.58 -9.92
CA VAL A 876 0.34 12.40 -11.33
C VAL A 876 1.57 11.78 -11.95
N GLU A 877 1.38 10.62 -12.54
CA GLU A 877 2.40 9.89 -13.28
C GLU A 877 2.15 10.09 -14.77
N PHE A 878 3.20 10.46 -15.51
CA PHE A 878 3.16 10.52 -16.96
C PHE A 878 4.47 9.98 -17.54
N ALA A 879 4.40 8.89 -18.29
CA ALA A 879 5.54 8.32 -18.99
C ALA A 879 5.61 8.82 -20.45
N GLU A 880 6.82 9.18 -20.85
CA GLU A 880 7.20 9.43 -22.24
C GLU A 880 7.25 8.11 -23.04
N LEU A 881 7.40 8.21 -24.37
CA LEU A 881 7.68 7.04 -25.21
C LEU A 881 8.98 6.33 -24.76
N PRO A 882 9.09 4.99 -24.87
CA PRO A 882 10.25 4.24 -24.41
C PRO A 882 11.42 4.58 -25.32
N ASN A 883 12.62 4.51 -24.76
CA ASN A 883 13.88 4.81 -25.43
C ASN A 883 13.98 6.26 -25.96
N ALA A 884 13.10 7.18 -25.52
CA ALA A 884 13.29 8.60 -25.77
C ALA A 884 14.63 9.06 -25.16
N PRO A 885 15.54 9.67 -25.95
CA PRO A 885 16.80 10.17 -25.43
C PRO A 885 16.52 11.37 -24.50
N GLU A 886 17.40 11.62 -23.53
CA GLU A 886 17.19 12.66 -22.52
C GLU A 886 17.04 14.06 -23.15
N GLU A 887 17.69 14.28 -24.30
CA GLU A 887 17.60 15.51 -25.07
C GLU A 887 16.24 15.77 -25.74
N ASP A 888 15.40 14.74 -25.93
CA ASP A 888 14.14 14.81 -26.70
C ASP A 888 12.88 14.56 -25.84
N ILE A 889 12.94 14.92 -24.56
CA ILE A 889 11.80 14.82 -23.62
C ILE A 889 11.08 16.15 -23.39
N GLY A 890 11.04 17.01 -24.41
CA GLY A 890 10.48 18.37 -24.34
C GLY A 890 9.04 18.43 -23.82
N ARG A 891 8.23 17.39 -24.04
CA ARG A 891 6.89 17.27 -23.43
C ARG A 891 6.92 17.31 -21.91
N LEU A 892 7.81 16.55 -21.30
CA LEU A 892 7.94 16.52 -19.84
C LEU A 892 8.38 17.90 -19.31
N HIS A 893 9.26 18.60 -20.03
CA HIS A 893 9.67 19.97 -19.69
C HIS A 893 8.51 20.97 -19.76
N VAL A 894 7.63 20.85 -20.76
CA VAL A 894 6.43 21.70 -20.89
C VAL A 894 5.44 21.42 -19.76
N PHE A 895 5.23 20.15 -19.40
CA PHE A 895 4.37 19.78 -18.27
C PHE A 895 4.91 20.31 -16.94
N GLU A 896 6.22 20.23 -16.70
CA GLU A 896 6.86 20.83 -15.53
C GLU A 896 6.60 22.35 -15.49
N ALA A 897 6.85 23.05 -16.60
CA ALA A 897 6.67 24.49 -16.68
C ALA A 897 5.22 24.92 -16.41
N LEU A 898 4.25 24.21 -17.00
CA LEU A 898 2.83 24.49 -16.80
C LEU A 898 2.39 24.14 -15.38
N ALA A 899 2.80 22.99 -14.82
CA ALA A 899 2.46 22.63 -13.45
C ALA A 899 2.95 23.66 -12.43
N LEU A 900 4.17 24.21 -12.63
CA LEU A 900 4.69 25.31 -11.81
C LEU A 900 3.84 26.59 -11.95
N ARG A 901 3.40 26.96 -13.15
CA ARG A 901 2.51 28.12 -13.33
C ARG A 901 1.12 27.91 -12.75
N ILE A 902 0.59 26.69 -12.80
CA ILE A 902 -0.72 26.36 -12.23
C ILE A 902 -0.74 26.68 -10.72
N VAL A 903 0.31 26.30 -9.97
CA VAL A 903 0.38 26.61 -8.53
C VAL A 903 0.64 28.10 -8.24
N GLU A 904 1.29 28.82 -9.15
CA GLU A 904 1.41 30.27 -9.06
C GLU A 904 0.08 30.99 -9.32
N TRP A 905 -0.73 30.47 -10.24
CA TRP A 905 -2.07 31.00 -10.55
C TRP A 905 -3.11 30.64 -9.48
N GLU A 906 -2.98 29.49 -8.83
CA GLU A 906 -3.86 29.00 -7.75
C GLU A 906 -3.03 28.66 -6.49
N PRO A 907 -2.76 29.64 -5.61
CA PRO A 907 -1.82 29.49 -4.49
C PRO A 907 -2.34 28.61 -3.33
N ILE A 908 -3.47 27.94 -3.53
CA ILE A 908 -3.99 26.92 -2.61
C ILE A 908 -3.26 25.57 -2.78
N TRP A 909 -2.48 25.41 -3.86
CA TRP A 909 -1.74 24.20 -4.18
C TRP A 909 -0.23 24.41 -4.09
N GLN A 910 0.48 23.32 -3.80
CA GLN A 910 1.94 23.21 -3.92
C GLN A 910 2.26 22.03 -4.81
N VAL A 911 3.36 22.10 -5.57
CA VAL A 911 3.84 21.02 -6.43
C VAL A 911 5.28 20.66 -6.11
N SER A 912 5.58 19.37 -6.07
CA SER A 912 6.94 18.84 -6.17
C SER A 912 7.05 17.95 -7.40
N LEU A 913 8.20 17.99 -8.05
CA LEU A 913 8.43 17.41 -9.37
C LEU A 913 9.59 16.41 -9.28
N ASN A 914 9.47 15.29 -9.98
CA ASN A 914 10.57 14.33 -10.10
C ASN A 914 10.51 13.62 -11.45
N ARG A 915 11.63 13.57 -12.17
CA ARG A 915 11.79 12.78 -13.40
C ARG A 915 12.63 11.55 -13.13
N VAL A 916 12.20 10.41 -13.64
CA VAL A 916 12.91 9.13 -13.50
C VAL A 916 12.99 8.46 -14.85
N CYS A 917 14.17 7.99 -15.25
CA CYS A 917 14.33 7.08 -16.38
C CYS A 917 14.48 5.66 -15.85
N GLN A 918 13.58 4.76 -16.27
CA GLN A 918 13.64 3.34 -15.93
C GLN A 918 13.50 2.51 -17.20
N LEU A 919 14.51 1.65 -17.47
CA LEU A 919 14.55 0.78 -18.66
C LEU A 919 14.29 1.55 -19.98
N GLY A 920 14.88 2.74 -20.10
CA GLY A 920 14.72 3.60 -21.28
C GLY A 920 13.44 4.44 -21.30
N THR A 921 12.54 4.30 -20.33
CA THR A 921 11.30 5.09 -20.28
C THR A 921 11.44 6.24 -19.29
N TRP A 922 11.30 7.48 -19.76
CA TRP A 922 11.24 8.65 -18.90
C TRP A 922 9.85 8.82 -18.30
N THR A 923 9.76 9.09 -17.01
CA THR A 923 8.50 9.31 -16.31
C THR A 923 8.58 10.56 -15.45
N LEU A 924 7.61 11.45 -15.61
CA LEU A 924 7.40 12.62 -14.78
C LEU A 924 6.40 12.31 -13.68
N PHE A 925 6.79 12.59 -12.44
CA PHE A 925 5.93 12.54 -11.26
C PHE A 925 5.66 13.96 -10.76
N LEU A 926 4.41 14.40 -10.84
CA LEU A 926 3.93 15.64 -10.21
C LEU A 926 3.25 15.27 -8.90
N ARG A 927 3.73 15.78 -7.75
CA ARG A 927 3.05 15.59 -6.46
C ARG A 927 2.45 16.91 -6.01
N MET A 928 1.15 17.00 -6.08
CA MET A 928 0.35 18.15 -5.70
C MET A 928 -0.15 17.99 -4.26
N ARG A 929 -0.08 19.06 -3.46
CA ARG A 929 -0.60 19.14 -2.08
C ARG A 929 -1.36 20.43 -1.86
N ARG A 930 -2.21 20.49 -0.84
CA ARG A 930 -2.75 21.76 -0.35
C ARG A 930 -1.71 22.52 0.47
N THR A 931 -1.67 23.85 0.34
CA THR A 931 -0.76 24.72 1.12
C THR A 931 -1.03 24.73 2.62
N ASP A 932 -2.26 24.45 3.04
CA ASP A 932 -2.70 24.45 4.44
C ASP A 932 -2.56 23.10 5.14
N GLU A 933 -2.00 22.09 4.46
CA GLU A 933 -1.89 20.71 4.94
C GLU A 933 -3.22 20.05 5.34
N ALA A 934 -4.37 20.64 4.96
CA ALA A 934 -5.69 20.07 5.22
C ALA A 934 -6.04 18.93 4.27
N HIS A 935 -7.02 18.11 4.64
CA HIS A 935 -7.55 17.06 3.75
C HIS A 935 -8.14 17.65 2.48
N TRP A 936 -7.97 16.92 1.37
CA TRP A 936 -8.57 17.25 0.09
C TRP A 936 -10.09 17.39 0.19
N GLN A 937 -10.65 18.41 -0.47
CA GLN A 937 -12.09 18.48 -0.70
C GLN A 937 -12.42 17.99 -2.11
N ALA A 938 -13.61 17.43 -2.29
CA ALA A 938 -14.03 16.89 -3.57
C ALA A 938 -13.95 17.92 -4.71
N GLU A 939 -14.25 19.19 -4.44
CA GLU A 939 -14.23 20.24 -5.46
C GLU A 939 -12.81 20.65 -5.86
N ASP A 940 -11.87 20.71 -4.91
CA ASP A 940 -10.47 20.98 -5.22
C ASP A 940 -9.89 19.88 -6.12
N LEU A 941 -10.21 18.62 -5.83
CA LEU A 941 -9.79 17.48 -6.64
C LEU A 941 -10.39 17.54 -8.04
N ASN A 942 -11.69 17.85 -8.18
CA ASN A 942 -12.34 18.00 -9.47
C ASN A 942 -11.63 19.05 -10.33
N GLN A 943 -11.36 20.23 -9.73
CA GLN A 943 -10.70 21.33 -10.42
C GLN A 943 -9.27 20.96 -10.81
N LEU A 944 -8.50 20.42 -9.87
CA LEU A 944 -7.10 20.06 -10.11
C LEU A 944 -6.95 18.99 -11.18
N VAL A 945 -7.78 17.94 -11.13
CA VAL A 945 -7.83 16.88 -12.16
C VAL A 945 -8.16 17.45 -13.52
N LEU A 946 -9.14 18.36 -13.60
CA LEU A 946 -9.51 19.00 -14.85
C LEU A 946 -8.36 19.82 -15.44
N TRP A 947 -7.64 20.58 -14.60
CA TRP A 947 -6.49 21.37 -15.03
C TRP A 947 -5.35 20.51 -15.56
N LEU A 948 -5.01 19.44 -14.84
CA LEU A 948 -3.96 18.51 -15.27
C LEU A 948 -4.39 17.71 -16.49
N ARG A 949 -5.69 17.41 -16.63
CA ARG A 949 -6.21 16.73 -17.81
C ARG A 949 -6.08 17.57 -19.08
N VAL A 950 -6.24 18.90 -18.99
CA VAL A 950 -5.96 19.80 -20.13
C VAL A 950 -4.52 19.66 -20.60
N LEU A 951 -3.54 19.55 -19.69
CA LEU A 951 -2.13 19.36 -20.07
C LEU A 951 -1.95 18.10 -20.93
N PHE A 952 -2.54 16.98 -20.49
CA PHE A 952 -2.39 15.71 -21.19
C PHE A 952 -3.17 15.64 -22.49
N ASP A 953 -4.40 16.17 -22.51
CA ASP A 953 -5.24 16.17 -23.69
C ASP A 953 -4.67 17.01 -24.84
N THR A 954 -3.84 18.00 -24.53
CA THR A 954 -3.32 18.99 -25.50
C THR A 954 -1.93 18.64 -26.04
N ALA A 955 -1.36 17.50 -25.62
CA ALA A 955 0.03 17.09 -25.89
C ALA A 955 0.15 15.90 -26.87
N TYR A 956 -0.88 15.63 -27.66
CA TYR A 956 -0.98 14.38 -28.43
C TYR A 956 0.14 14.24 -29.47
N ASP A 957 0.36 15.30 -30.27
CA ASP A 957 1.39 15.39 -31.31
C ASP A 957 2.72 15.96 -30.78
N PHE A 958 2.89 15.96 -29.45
CA PHE A 958 4.01 16.60 -28.77
C PHE A 958 4.95 15.54 -28.17
N SER A 959 5.48 14.62 -28.96
CA SER A 959 6.44 13.60 -28.50
C SER A 959 7.79 13.78 -29.20
N TYR A 960 8.89 13.33 -28.60
CA TYR A 960 10.26 13.44 -29.15
C TYR A 960 10.67 14.88 -29.54
N VAL A 961 10.23 15.87 -28.76
CA VAL A 961 10.56 17.28 -28.99
C VAL A 961 11.87 17.60 -28.28
N PRO A 962 12.86 18.20 -28.96
CA PRO A 962 14.11 18.63 -28.33
C PRO A 962 13.88 19.62 -27.16
N ASN A 963 14.63 19.45 -26.08
CA ASN A 963 14.48 20.25 -24.86
C ASN A 963 14.78 21.74 -25.06
N ASP A 964 15.66 22.08 -26.01
CA ASP A 964 16.04 23.46 -26.32
C ASP A 964 14.90 24.25 -26.98
N GLU A 965 14.12 23.60 -27.85
CA GLU A 965 12.94 24.18 -28.51
C GLU A 965 11.87 24.63 -27.51
N VAL A 966 11.79 23.99 -26.34
CA VAL A 966 10.76 24.27 -25.32
C VAL A 966 11.28 25.02 -24.09
N SER A 967 12.58 25.32 -24.04
CA SER A 967 13.23 26.00 -22.89
C SER A 967 12.60 27.35 -22.52
N HIS A 968 11.98 28.03 -23.49
CA HIS A 968 11.33 29.33 -23.34
C HIS A 968 9.93 29.27 -22.70
N VAL A 969 9.33 28.08 -22.58
CA VAL A 969 7.91 27.93 -22.23
C VAL A 969 7.59 28.46 -20.83
N TYR A 970 8.43 28.19 -19.82
CA TYR A 970 8.16 28.65 -18.45
C TYR A 970 8.07 30.18 -18.35
N GLU A 971 8.97 30.91 -18.99
CA GLU A 971 8.92 32.38 -19.04
C GLU A 971 7.71 32.86 -19.83
N MET A 972 7.48 32.28 -21.02
CA MET A 972 6.37 32.59 -21.90
C MET A 972 5.02 32.53 -21.17
N VAL A 973 4.71 31.41 -20.50
CA VAL A 973 3.44 31.24 -19.79
C VAL A 973 3.30 32.10 -18.53
N GLY A 974 4.38 32.75 -18.08
CA GLY A 974 4.34 33.73 -16.98
C GLY A 974 3.74 35.09 -17.36
N HIS A 975 3.56 35.35 -18.66
CA HIS A 975 3.07 36.64 -19.15
C HIS A 975 1.56 36.62 -19.45
N SER A 976 0.94 37.81 -19.50
CA SER A 976 -0.44 37.94 -20.00
C SER A 976 -0.49 37.58 -21.49
N PRO A 977 -1.50 36.83 -21.99
CA PRO A 977 -2.78 36.45 -21.35
C PRO A 977 -2.87 34.96 -20.96
N TRP A 978 -1.75 34.30 -20.66
CA TRP A 978 -1.70 32.83 -20.56
C TRP A 978 -2.55 32.24 -19.45
N ARG A 979 -2.67 32.91 -18.29
CA ARG A 979 -3.53 32.47 -17.19
C ARG A 979 -5.00 32.42 -17.61
N GLU A 980 -5.47 33.47 -18.27
CA GLU A 980 -6.85 33.59 -18.75
C GLU A 980 -7.12 32.57 -19.85
N LEU A 981 -6.18 32.40 -20.78
CA LEU A 981 -6.26 31.46 -21.89
C LEU A 981 -6.30 30.00 -21.39
N PHE A 982 -5.44 29.63 -20.45
CA PHE A 982 -5.45 28.29 -19.86
C PHE A 982 -6.75 28.00 -19.10
N ARG A 983 -7.25 28.96 -18.31
CA ARG A 983 -8.56 28.84 -17.64
C ARG A 983 -9.72 28.66 -18.64
N ALA A 984 -9.67 29.33 -19.79
CA ALA A 984 -10.67 29.16 -20.84
C ALA A 984 -10.63 27.76 -21.45
N TYR A 985 -9.44 27.19 -21.65
CA TYR A 985 -9.28 25.82 -22.12
C TYR A 985 -9.74 24.77 -21.10
N VAL A 986 -9.51 25.01 -19.81
CA VAL A 986 -10.09 24.22 -18.71
C VAL A 986 -11.63 24.22 -18.78
N ASN A 987 -12.23 25.41 -18.93
CA ASN A 987 -13.69 25.54 -19.03
C ASN A 987 -14.24 24.89 -20.31
N TYR A 988 -13.53 25.03 -21.43
CA TYR A 988 -13.84 24.36 -22.68
C TYR A 988 -13.84 22.83 -22.51
N ARG A 989 -12.79 22.28 -21.88
CA ARG A 989 -12.65 20.85 -21.67
C ARG A 989 -13.75 20.25 -20.78
N ALA A 990 -14.22 20.99 -19.77
CA ALA A 990 -15.35 20.57 -18.94
C ALA A 990 -16.69 20.50 -19.72
N ALA A 991 -16.86 21.39 -20.71
CA ALA A 991 -18.08 21.51 -21.48
C ALA A 991 -18.19 20.50 -22.63
N VAL A 992 -17.07 20.04 -23.17
CA VAL A 992 -17.01 19.12 -24.32
C VAL A 992 -17.19 17.67 -23.89
N ASP A 993 -17.86 16.88 -24.74
CA ASP A 993 -18.09 15.45 -24.53
C ASP A 993 -18.12 14.71 -25.87
N PHE A 994 -17.22 13.74 -26.01
CA PHE A 994 -17.10 12.89 -27.20
C PHE A 994 -17.62 11.46 -26.95
N SER A 995 -18.43 11.23 -25.91
CA SER A 995 -18.83 9.88 -25.49
C SER A 995 -19.86 9.21 -26.40
N ILE A 996 -20.66 9.98 -27.15
CA ILE A 996 -21.71 9.49 -28.07
C ILE A 996 -21.13 9.06 -29.42
N GLN A 997 -20.29 9.92 -30.02
CA GLN A 997 -19.61 9.67 -31.28
C GLN A 997 -18.16 10.17 -31.15
N ARG A 998 -17.22 9.22 -31.03
CA ARG A 998 -15.81 9.54 -30.82
C ARG A 998 -15.19 10.13 -32.08
N ILE A 999 -14.38 11.17 -31.89
CA ILE A 999 -13.63 11.84 -32.96
C ILE A 999 -12.19 11.45 -32.85
N THR A 1000 -11.60 11.19 -34.01
CA THR A 1000 -10.18 11.10 -34.23
C THR A 1000 -9.42 12.29 -33.62
N VAL A 1001 -8.68 12.05 -32.53
CA VAL A 1001 -8.21 13.13 -31.67
C VAL A 1001 -7.17 14.03 -32.34
N TYR A 1002 -6.31 13.51 -33.22
CA TYR A 1002 -5.35 14.32 -34.00
C TYR A 1002 -6.00 15.34 -34.95
N SER A 1003 -7.31 15.22 -35.22
CA SER A 1003 -8.05 16.20 -36.02
C SER A 1003 -8.60 17.38 -35.22
N LEU A 1004 -8.49 17.35 -33.88
CA LEU A 1004 -9.00 18.37 -32.98
C LEU A 1004 -7.93 19.43 -32.72
N PRO A 1005 -8.21 20.73 -32.92
CA PRO A 1005 -7.28 21.81 -32.56
C PRO A 1005 -6.88 21.79 -31.08
N PHE A 1006 -7.76 21.28 -30.20
CA PHE A 1006 -7.45 21.13 -28.78
C PHE A 1006 -6.32 20.13 -28.53
N ALA A 1007 -6.27 19.03 -29.28
CA ALA A 1007 -5.28 17.96 -29.08
C ALA A 1007 -3.85 18.35 -29.44
N THR A 1008 -3.72 19.29 -30.37
CA THR A 1008 -2.45 19.76 -30.94
C THR A 1008 -2.06 21.14 -30.42
N MET A 1009 -2.77 21.63 -29.40
CA MET A 1009 -2.62 22.99 -28.89
C MET A 1009 -1.22 23.25 -28.34
N LEU A 1010 -0.63 22.31 -27.58
CA LEU A 1010 0.72 22.53 -27.05
C LEU A 1010 1.77 22.56 -28.15
N ALA A 1011 1.72 21.66 -29.12
CA ALA A 1011 2.61 21.71 -30.28
C ALA A 1011 2.49 23.03 -31.03
N ALA A 1012 1.26 23.45 -31.33
CA ALA A 1012 1.00 24.68 -32.08
C ALA A 1012 1.49 25.93 -31.35
N LEU A 1013 1.31 26.02 -30.03
CA LEU A 1013 1.62 27.24 -29.27
C LEU A 1013 3.05 27.26 -28.72
N CYS A 1014 3.66 26.11 -28.43
CA CYS A 1014 5.03 26.04 -27.92
C CYS A 1014 6.05 26.13 -29.06
N LEU A 1015 5.85 25.42 -30.17
CA LEU A 1015 6.84 25.31 -31.24
C LEU A 1015 6.70 26.38 -32.32
N ASN A 1016 5.48 26.88 -32.55
CA ASN A 1016 5.24 27.87 -33.60
C ASN A 1016 4.96 29.27 -33.05
N GLN A 1017 6.01 30.10 -33.05
CA GLN A 1017 5.91 31.49 -32.59
C GLN A 1017 4.84 32.31 -33.33
N SER A 1018 4.68 32.11 -34.65
CA SER A 1018 3.69 32.88 -35.42
C SER A 1018 2.25 32.54 -35.02
N VAL A 1019 1.96 31.27 -34.76
CA VAL A 1019 0.62 30.84 -34.32
C VAL A 1019 0.36 31.38 -32.92
N ARG A 1020 1.34 31.25 -32.02
CA ARG A 1020 1.29 31.76 -30.66
C ARG A 1020 1.00 33.26 -30.60
N ASP A 1021 1.74 34.07 -31.36
CA ASP A 1021 1.62 35.52 -31.33
C ASP A 1021 0.24 35.97 -31.84
N GLU A 1022 -0.30 35.30 -32.87
CA GLU A 1022 -1.64 35.58 -33.39
C GLU A 1022 -2.73 35.21 -32.37
N VAL A 1023 -2.64 34.04 -31.72
CA VAL A 1023 -3.63 33.59 -30.72
C VAL A 1023 -3.61 34.46 -29.46
N THR A 1024 -2.42 34.78 -28.94
CA THR A 1024 -2.29 35.64 -27.75
C THR A 1024 -2.70 37.09 -28.05
N GLY A 1025 -2.34 37.62 -29.22
CA GLY A 1025 -2.79 38.92 -29.71
C GLY A 1025 -4.32 38.99 -29.87
N ALA A 1026 -4.92 37.95 -30.45
CA ALA A 1026 -6.38 37.82 -30.59
C ALA A 1026 -7.08 37.76 -29.23
N CYS A 1027 -6.53 37.03 -28.26
CA CYS A 1027 -7.04 36.95 -26.90
C CYS A 1027 -7.06 38.34 -26.23
N ILE A 1028 -5.95 39.09 -26.30
CA ILE A 1028 -5.83 40.44 -25.74
C ILE A 1028 -6.79 41.42 -26.42
N ALA A 1029 -7.00 41.30 -27.74
CA ALA A 1029 -7.88 42.18 -28.50
C ALA A 1029 -9.39 41.98 -28.21
N GLY A 1030 -9.76 40.89 -27.51
CA GLY A 1030 -11.14 40.53 -27.20
C GLY A 1030 -11.92 39.98 -28.40
N PHE A 1031 -13.21 39.70 -28.20
CA PHE A 1031 -14.04 38.96 -29.17
C PHE A 1031 -14.01 39.52 -30.61
N GLU A 1032 -14.22 40.83 -30.80
CA GLU A 1032 -14.24 41.42 -32.16
C GLU A 1032 -12.86 41.36 -32.83
N GLY A 1033 -11.78 41.50 -32.05
CA GLY A 1033 -10.41 41.38 -32.54
C GLY A 1033 -10.10 39.94 -32.96
N ALA A 1034 -10.37 38.97 -32.09
CA ALA A 1034 -10.24 37.55 -32.38
C ALA A 1034 -11.07 37.11 -33.60
N TRP A 1035 -12.32 37.57 -33.70
CA TRP A 1035 -13.19 37.28 -34.85
C TRP A 1035 -12.60 37.82 -36.15
N LYS A 1036 -12.07 39.05 -36.15
CA LYS A 1036 -11.43 39.65 -37.32
C LYS A 1036 -10.15 38.92 -37.73
N SER A 1037 -9.29 38.57 -36.77
CA SER A 1037 -8.08 37.77 -37.02
C SER A 1037 -8.42 36.41 -37.62
N PHE A 1038 -9.38 35.69 -37.03
CA PHE A 1038 -9.86 34.40 -37.54
C PHE A 1038 -10.31 34.50 -39.00
N HIS A 1039 -11.16 35.47 -39.33
CA HIS A 1039 -11.61 35.69 -40.71
C HIS A 1039 -10.46 35.98 -41.66
N GLY A 1040 -9.52 36.85 -41.27
CA GLY A 1040 -8.37 37.20 -42.09
C GLY A 1040 -7.47 36.00 -42.39
N ILE A 1041 -7.31 35.07 -41.44
CA ILE A 1041 -6.56 33.83 -41.63
C ILE A 1041 -7.34 32.84 -42.50
N ALA A 1042 -8.64 32.66 -42.26
CA ALA A 1042 -9.48 31.77 -43.06
C ALA A 1042 -9.53 32.18 -44.55
N GLU A 1043 -9.65 33.48 -44.83
CA GLU A 1043 -9.59 33.99 -46.21
C GLU A 1043 -8.24 33.75 -46.90
N LYS A 1044 -7.13 33.77 -46.14
CA LYS A 1044 -5.80 33.45 -46.68
C LYS A 1044 -5.67 31.96 -46.96
N LEU A 1045 -6.16 31.13 -46.04
CA LEU A 1045 -6.15 29.68 -46.18
C LEU A 1045 -6.90 29.24 -47.44
N GLU A 1046 -8.05 29.83 -47.72
CA GLU A 1046 -8.86 29.56 -48.92
C GLU A 1046 -8.17 29.91 -50.24
N LYS A 1047 -7.27 30.89 -50.23
CA LYS A 1047 -6.56 31.38 -51.42
C LYS A 1047 -5.21 30.67 -51.66
N THR A 1048 -4.83 29.74 -50.80
CA THR A 1048 -3.53 29.06 -50.84
C THR A 1048 -3.64 27.74 -51.62
N GLU A 1049 -3.06 27.69 -52.84
CA GLU A 1049 -3.23 26.55 -53.76
C GLU A 1049 -1.95 25.74 -54.06
N ALA A 1050 -0.74 26.20 -53.66
CA ALA A 1050 0.52 25.60 -54.12
C ALA A 1050 1.64 25.41 -53.06
N ASP A 1051 1.55 26.07 -51.89
CA ASP A 1051 2.56 25.95 -50.81
C ASP A 1051 1.96 25.16 -49.64
N GLN A 1052 2.37 23.90 -49.52
CA GLN A 1052 1.87 22.99 -48.51
C GLN A 1052 2.28 23.41 -47.08
N ASN A 1053 3.49 23.94 -46.90
CA ASN A 1053 3.95 24.40 -45.59
C ASN A 1053 3.18 25.65 -45.14
N GLN A 1054 2.95 26.59 -46.06
CA GLN A 1054 2.14 27.78 -45.77
C GLN A 1054 0.69 27.40 -45.47
N TRP A 1055 0.14 26.45 -46.23
CA TRP A 1055 -1.21 25.94 -46.01
C TRP A 1055 -1.35 25.31 -44.62
N GLU A 1056 -0.40 24.47 -44.19
CA GLU A 1056 -0.40 23.81 -42.88
C GLU A 1056 -0.35 24.82 -41.72
N VAL A 1057 0.48 25.86 -41.82
CA VAL A 1057 0.55 26.92 -40.80
C VAL A 1057 -0.75 27.71 -40.73
N LEU A 1058 -1.34 28.11 -41.87
CA LEU A 1058 -2.62 28.83 -41.90
C LEU A 1058 -3.78 27.97 -41.40
N HIS A 1059 -3.78 26.68 -41.74
CA HIS A 1059 -4.77 25.71 -41.28
C HIS A 1059 -4.71 25.54 -39.75
N THR A 1060 -3.50 25.40 -39.20
CA THR A 1060 -3.28 25.31 -37.76
C THR A 1060 -3.68 26.61 -37.05
N THR A 1061 -3.29 27.77 -37.59
CA THR A 1061 -3.65 29.08 -37.03
C THR A 1061 -5.17 29.29 -37.00
N ALA A 1062 -5.87 28.97 -38.09
CA ALA A 1062 -7.33 29.06 -38.16
C ALA A 1062 -8.00 28.13 -37.14
N GLY A 1063 -7.47 26.90 -36.98
CA GLY A 1063 -7.93 25.95 -35.98
C GLY A 1063 -7.77 26.48 -34.54
N GLN A 1064 -6.61 27.01 -34.20
CA GLN A 1064 -6.33 27.54 -32.85
C GLN A 1064 -7.14 28.81 -32.53
N LEU A 1065 -7.35 29.70 -33.51
CA LEU A 1065 -8.23 30.86 -33.34
C LEU A 1065 -9.71 30.45 -33.21
N GLY A 1066 -10.15 29.43 -33.96
CA GLY A 1066 -11.48 28.84 -33.83
C GLY A 1066 -11.70 28.21 -32.44
N LEU A 1067 -10.70 27.50 -31.92
CA LEU A 1067 -10.69 26.97 -30.56
C LEU A 1067 -10.75 28.10 -29.51
N LEU A 1068 -9.95 29.16 -29.66
CA LEU A 1068 -9.98 30.32 -28.77
C LEU A 1068 -11.37 30.93 -28.68
N LEU A 1069 -12.02 31.17 -29.83
CA LEU A 1069 -13.40 31.69 -29.91
C LEU A 1069 -14.40 30.76 -29.19
N ALA A 1070 -14.28 29.44 -29.41
CA ALA A 1070 -15.13 28.44 -28.78
C ALA A 1070 -14.89 28.29 -27.26
N ALA A 1071 -13.66 28.53 -26.79
CA ALA A 1071 -13.29 28.43 -25.39
C ALA A 1071 -13.67 29.68 -24.58
N MET A 1072 -13.35 30.87 -25.09
CA MET A 1072 -13.56 32.15 -24.40
C MET A 1072 -14.98 32.70 -24.57
N TRP A 1073 -15.56 32.56 -25.76
CA TRP A 1073 -16.81 33.24 -26.13
C TRP A 1073 -17.78 32.33 -26.89
N PRO A 1074 -18.16 31.16 -26.34
CA PRO A 1074 -18.97 30.16 -27.05
C PRO A 1074 -20.31 30.71 -27.57
N GLU A 1075 -21.09 31.38 -26.71
CA GLU A 1075 -22.41 31.92 -27.11
C GLU A 1075 -22.30 33.05 -28.14
N GLN A 1076 -21.30 33.92 -28.03
CA GLN A 1076 -21.11 35.06 -28.93
C GLN A 1076 -20.68 34.56 -30.31
N THR A 1077 -19.78 33.57 -30.34
CA THR A 1077 -19.33 32.87 -31.55
C THR A 1077 -20.52 32.22 -32.25
N LEU A 1078 -21.36 31.47 -31.52
CA LEU A 1078 -22.56 30.83 -32.08
C LEU A 1078 -23.54 31.86 -32.68
N LYS A 1079 -23.83 32.95 -31.94
CA LYS A 1079 -24.69 34.03 -32.43
C LYS A 1079 -24.13 34.69 -33.68
N ARG A 1080 -22.82 34.95 -33.74
CA ARG A 1080 -22.17 35.59 -34.89
C ARG A 1080 -22.16 34.68 -36.12
N MET A 1081 -21.96 33.37 -35.95
CA MET A 1081 -22.07 32.38 -37.04
C MET A 1081 -23.45 32.37 -37.69
N VAL A 1082 -24.51 32.60 -36.92
CA VAL A 1082 -25.89 32.68 -37.43
C VAL A 1082 -26.16 34.01 -38.15
N GLN A 1083 -25.60 35.11 -37.63
CA GLN A 1083 -25.84 36.45 -38.17
C GLN A 1083 -25.05 36.77 -39.44
N VAL A 1084 -23.84 36.22 -39.55
CA VAL A 1084 -22.90 36.52 -40.64
C VAL A 1084 -22.54 35.22 -41.35
N PRO A 1085 -22.90 35.05 -42.64
CA PRO A 1085 -22.54 33.87 -43.40
C PRO A 1085 -21.02 33.69 -43.43
N LEU A 1086 -20.55 32.55 -42.95
CA LEU A 1086 -19.17 32.12 -43.07
C LEU A 1086 -18.96 31.36 -44.38
N SER A 1087 -17.74 31.43 -44.92
CA SER A 1087 -17.32 30.50 -45.94
C SER A 1087 -17.27 29.06 -45.39
N PRO A 1088 -17.36 28.02 -46.25
CA PRO A 1088 -17.32 26.63 -45.80
C PRO A 1088 -16.09 26.29 -44.96
N VAL A 1089 -14.90 26.81 -45.32
CA VAL A 1089 -13.66 26.55 -44.57
C VAL A 1089 -13.71 27.20 -43.19
N ALA A 1090 -14.12 28.47 -43.11
CA ALA A 1090 -14.24 29.18 -41.84
C ALA A 1090 -15.29 28.53 -40.92
N ALA A 1091 -16.45 28.15 -41.47
CA ALA A 1091 -17.51 27.51 -40.72
C ALA A 1091 -17.07 26.14 -40.15
N GLU A 1092 -16.29 25.39 -40.92
CA GLU A 1092 -15.73 24.10 -40.51
C GLU A 1092 -14.68 24.25 -39.39
N ARG A 1093 -13.81 25.26 -39.48
CA ARG A 1093 -12.76 25.51 -38.46
C ARG A 1093 -13.31 25.96 -37.11
N ILE A 1094 -14.42 26.70 -37.08
CA ILE A 1094 -15.11 26.99 -35.81
C ILE A 1094 -15.96 25.78 -35.38
N GLY A 1095 -16.66 25.14 -36.32
CA GLY A 1095 -17.58 24.04 -36.07
C GLY A 1095 -16.95 22.89 -35.28
N VAL A 1096 -15.73 22.50 -35.65
CA VAL A 1096 -14.98 21.39 -35.00
C VAL A 1096 -14.69 21.63 -33.51
N SER A 1097 -14.65 22.89 -33.04
CA SER A 1097 -14.43 23.21 -31.63
C SER A 1097 -15.73 23.60 -30.92
N LEU A 1098 -16.60 24.39 -31.57
CA LEU A 1098 -17.76 24.97 -30.91
C LEU A 1098 -18.91 23.98 -30.73
N LEU A 1099 -19.19 23.13 -31.73
CA LEU A 1099 -20.45 22.37 -31.77
C LEU A 1099 -20.48 21.19 -30.80
N HIS A 1100 -19.31 20.72 -30.35
CA HIS A 1100 -19.16 19.61 -29.40
C HIS A 1100 -19.39 20.01 -27.92
N ARG A 1101 -19.72 21.28 -27.68
CA ARG A 1101 -20.00 21.82 -26.35
C ARG A 1101 -21.41 21.45 -25.87
N ARG A 1102 -21.51 20.66 -24.79
CA ARG A 1102 -22.80 20.22 -24.23
C ARG A 1102 -23.65 21.36 -23.69
N ASP A 1103 -23.02 22.39 -23.14
CA ASP A 1103 -23.71 23.59 -22.64
C ASP A 1103 -24.41 24.39 -23.76
N LEU A 1104 -24.08 24.14 -25.04
CA LEU A 1104 -24.75 24.73 -26.19
C LEU A 1104 -25.82 23.84 -26.83
N ALA A 1105 -25.96 22.57 -26.42
CA ALA A 1105 -26.80 21.60 -27.12
C ALA A 1105 -28.27 22.05 -27.27
N THR A 1106 -28.87 22.55 -26.19
CA THR A 1106 -30.27 23.05 -26.21
C THR A 1106 -30.41 24.28 -27.12
N THR A 1107 -29.43 25.19 -27.10
CA THR A 1107 -29.43 26.38 -27.96
C THR A 1107 -29.28 25.99 -29.43
N LEU A 1108 -28.41 25.03 -29.74
CA LEU A 1108 -28.23 24.50 -31.09
C LEU A 1108 -29.52 23.86 -31.62
N GLN A 1109 -30.20 23.03 -30.82
CA GLN A 1109 -31.49 22.42 -31.18
C GLN A 1109 -32.55 23.48 -31.57
N GLN A 1110 -32.61 24.58 -30.82
CA GLN A 1110 -33.55 25.67 -31.11
C GLN A 1110 -33.18 26.41 -32.39
N LEU A 1111 -31.89 26.66 -32.62
CA LEU A 1111 -31.42 27.40 -33.80
C LEU A 1111 -31.57 26.61 -35.09
N ILE A 1112 -31.28 25.30 -35.11
CA ILE A 1112 -31.38 24.47 -36.33
C ILE A 1112 -32.81 24.15 -36.74
N ALA A 1113 -33.78 24.34 -35.85
CA ALA A 1113 -35.21 24.20 -36.17
C ALA A 1113 -35.74 25.36 -37.04
N VAL A 1114 -35.00 26.46 -37.13
CA VAL A 1114 -35.34 27.66 -37.90
C VAL A 1114 -34.81 27.49 -39.34
N PRO A 1115 -35.65 27.51 -40.39
CA PRO A 1115 -35.24 27.26 -41.77
C PRO A 1115 -34.12 28.18 -42.29
N GLU A 1116 -34.08 29.42 -41.82
CA GLU A 1116 -33.07 30.42 -42.17
C GLU A 1116 -31.65 30.00 -41.75
N ASN A 1117 -31.53 29.04 -40.83
CA ASN A 1117 -30.26 28.54 -40.30
C ASN A 1117 -29.82 27.21 -40.94
N ALA A 1118 -30.24 26.92 -42.18
CA ALA A 1118 -29.92 25.68 -42.89
C ALA A 1118 -28.41 25.35 -42.90
N ALA A 1119 -27.54 26.34 -43.08
CA ALA A 1119 -26.09 26.13 -43.06
C ALA A 1119 -25.56 25.66 -41.69
N LEU A 1120 -26.14 26.16 -40.58
CA LEU A 1120 -25.79 25.69 -39.23
C LEU A 1120 -26.32 24.26 -39.00
N ARG A 1121 -27.51 23.95 -39.51
CA ARG A 1121 -28.08 22.59 -39.47
C ARG A 1121 -27.17 21.59 -40.17
N ASP A 1122 -26.65 21.93 -41.35
CA ASP A 1122 -25.71 21.08 -42.08
C ASP A 1122 -24.43 20.84 -41.26
N LEU A 1123 -23.88 21.87 -40.61
CA LEU A 1123 -22.70 21.71 -39.74
C LEU A 1123 -23.00 20.82 -38.52
N VAL A 1124 -24.18 20.96 -37.90
CA VAL A 1124 -24.61 20.09 -36.80
C VAL A 1124 -24.73 18.64 -37.26
N LEU A 1125 -25.35 18.37 -38.41
CA LEU A 1125 -25.41 17.02 -38.98
C LEU A 1125 -24.01 16.48 -39.33
N HIS A 1126 -23.07 17.37 -39.69
CA HIS A 1126 -21.70 16.96 -40.00
C HIS A 1126 -20.88 16.60 -38.76
N HIS A 1127 -20.99 17.38 -37.67
CA HIS A 1127 -20.14 17.27 -36.50
C HIS A 1127 -20.76 16.50 -35.33
N VAL A 1128 -22.02 16.81 -34.99
CA VAL A 1128 -22.77 16.37 -33.79
C VAL A 1128 -24.21 15.99 -34.15
N PRO A 1129 -24.41 14.93 -34.97
CA PRO A 1129 -25.72 14.56 -35.50
C PRO A 1129 -26.75 14.22 -34.41
N GLU A 1130 -26.32 13.80 -33.22
CA GLU A 1130 -27.17 13.51 -32.07
C GLU A 1130 -28.01 14.71 -31.60
N ILE A 1131 -27.58 15.94 -31.92
CA ILE A 1131 -28.33 17.16 -31.59
C ILE A 1131 -29.51 17.35 -32.56
N ALA A 1132 -29.35 16.95 -33.83
CA ALA A 1132 -30.35 17.17 -34.88
C ALA A 1132 -31.26 15.94 -35.15
N VAL A 1133 -30.76 14.74 -34.87
CA VAL A 1133 -31.43 13.48 -35.17
C VAL A 1133 -32.15 12.96 -33.91
N ASN A 1134 -33.44 12.68 -34.05
CA ASN A 1134 -34.23 11.98 -33.05
C ASN A 1134 -35.12 10.92 -33.73
N ALA A 1135 -35.83 10.11 -32.94
CA ALA A 1135 -36.66 9.02 -33.47
C ALA A 1135 -37.71 9.48 -34.51
N ASN A 1136 -38.21 10.72 -34.42
CA ASN A 1136 -39.21 11.26 -35.34
C ASN A 1136 -38.60 11.87 -36.61
N SER A 1137 -37.32 12.26 -36.58
CA SER A 1137 -36.61 12.88 -37.71
C SER A 1137 -35.63 11.93 -38.42
N ALA A 1138 -35.29 10.79 -37.83
CA ALA A 1138 -34.25 9.87 -38.32
C ALA A 1138 -34.46 9.44 -39.77
N SER A 1139 -35.67 9.00 -40.16
CA SER A 1139 -35.94 8.55 -41.53
C SER A 1139 -35.87 9.70 -42.54
N THR A 1140 -36.43 10.87 -42.22
CA THR A 1140 -36.37 12.05 -43.10
C THR A 1140 -34.94 12.56 -43.28
N ILE A 1141 -34.15 12.60 -42.22
CA ILE A 1141 -32.74 12.99 -42.29
C ILE A 1141 -31.93 11.95 -43.06
N ALA A 1142 -32.24 10.66 -42.93
CA ALA A 1142 -31.59 9.61 -43.72
C ALA A 1142 -31.78 9.81 -45.22
N ASP A 1143 -32.99 10.14 -45.69
CA ASP A 1143 -33.24 10.45 -47.10
C ASP A 1143 -32.40 11.63 -47.61
N GLU A 1144 -32.25 12.65 -46.77
CA GLU A 1144 -31.46 13.84 -47.10
C GLU A 1144 -29.95 13.54 -47.15
N VAL A 1145 -29.39 12.91 -46.11
CA VAL A 1145 -27.93 12.70 -46.05
C VAL A 1145 -27.45 11.63 -47.02
N THR A 1146 -28.31 10.67 -47.37
CA THR A 1146 -27.97 9.61 -48.34
C THR A 1146 -27.98 10.08 -49.80
N SER A 1147 -28.58 11.25 -50.12
CA SER A 1147 -28.42 11.86 -51.44
C SER A 1147 -26.99 12.37 -51.69
N TRP A 1148 -26.20 12.55 -50.63
CA TRP A 1148 -24.84 13.06 -50.69
C TRP A 1148 -23.81 11.96 -50.43
N GLN A 1149 -23.20 11.41 -51.48
CA GLN A 1149 -22.29 10.27 -51.35
C GLN A 1149 -21.12 10.51 -50.37
N SER A 1150 -20.46 11.68 -50.43
CA SER A 1150 -19.24 11.98 -49.67
C SER A 1150 -19.43 12.91 -48.46
N LYS A 1151 -20.65 13.40 -48.17
CA LYS A 1151 -20.92 14.27 -47.02
C LYS A 1151 -21.62 13.53 -45.87
N PHE A 1152 -21.63 14.18 -44.70
CA PHE A 1152 -22.35 13.73 -43.50
C PHE A 1152 -22.00 12.31 -43.05
N LYS A 1153 -20.73 11.92 -43.21
CA LYS A 1153 -20.22 10.60 -42.78
C LYS A 1153 -20.67 10.26 -41.36
N ARG A 1154 -20.43 11.18 -40.41
CA ARG A 1154 -20.81 11.02 -39.00
C ARG A 1154 -22.31 10.86 -38.78
N CYS A 1155 -23.15 11.64 -39.48
CA CYS A 1155 -24.60 11.46 -39.40
C CYS A 1155 -25.04 10.07 -39.84
N LYS A 1156 -24.46 9.54 -40.93
CA LYS A 1156 -24.78 8.20 -41.42
C LYS A 1156 -24.36 7.12 -40.44
N GLU A 1157 -23.17 7.27 -39.84
CA GLU A 1157 -22.70 6.36 -38.79
C GLU A 1157 -23.62 6.40 -37.56
N TYR A 1158 -24.01 7.59 -37.10
CA TYR A 1158 -24.93 7.75 -35.97
C TYR A 1158 -26.32 7.16 -36.25
N LEU A 1159 -26.88 7.44 -37.44
CA LEU A 1159 -28.17 6.89 -37.88
C LEU A 1159 -28.16 5.36 -37.91
N LEU A 1160 -27.09 4.74 -38.40
CA LEU A 1160 -26.97 3.28 -38.36
C LEU A 1160 -26.83 2.77 -36.92
N ALA A 1161 -25.91 3.35 -36.13
CA ALA A 1161 -25.61 2.86 -34.79
C ALA A 1161 -26.79 2.99 -33.80
N TYR A 1162 -27.60 4.06 -33.91
CA TYR A 1162 -28.66 4.39 -32.95
C TYR A 1162 -30.09 4.25 -33.50
N HIS A 1163 -30.28 4.25 -34.82
CA HIS A 1163 -31.62 4.37 -35.43
C HIS A 1163 -31.87 3.42 -36.61
N ALA A 1164 -31.02 2.43 -36.90
CA ALA A 1164 -31.23 1.54 -38.06
C ALA A 1164 -32.58 0.82 -38.06
N ASN A 1165 -33.16 0.54 -36.89
CA ASN A 1165 -34.48 -0.08 -36.76
C ASN A 1165 -35.64 0.86 -37.13
N LEU A 1166 -35.39 2.18 -37.27
CA LEU A 1166 -36.37 3.19 -37.70
C LEU A 1166 -36.20 3.57 -39.19
N LEU A 1167 -35.18 3.04 -39.86
CA LEU A 1167 -34.90 3.29 -41.27
C LEU A 1167 -35.50 2.19 -42.13
N SER A 1168 -35.86 2.52 -43.37
CA SER A 1168 -36.23 1.51 -44.37
C SER A 1168 -35.01 0.69 -44.80
N ASP A 1169 -35.22 -0.52 -45.32
CA ASP A 1169 -34.13 -1.36 -45.83
C ASP A 1169 -33.27 -0.63 -46.88
N SER A 1170 -33.88 0.18 -47.75
CA SER A 1170 -33.16 0.96 -48.75
C SER A 1170 -32.30 2.07 -48.14
N GLN A 1171 -32.79 2.73 -47.08
CA GLN A 1171 -32.05 3.77 -46.35
C GLN A 1171 -30.82 3.17 -45.65
N CYS A 1172 -31.00 2.04 -44.96
CA CYS A 1172 -29.91 1.30 -44.31
C CYS A 1172 -28.86 0.83 -45.32
N GLN A 1173 -29.28 0.20 -46.43
CA GLN A 1173 -28.38 -0.23 -47.51
C GLN A 1173 -27.59 0.93 -48.10
N GLN A 1174 -28.23 2.09 -48.33
CA GLN A 1174 -27.57 3.24 -48.91
C GLN A 1174 -26.55 3.88 -47.94
N CYS A 1175 -26.87 3.96 -46.64
CA CYS A 1175 -25.91 4.39 -45.63
C CYS A 1175 -24.70 3.45 -45.56
N VAL A 1176 -24.96 2.14 -45.46
CA VAL A 1176 -23.91 1.10 -45.43
C VAL A 1176 -23.04 1.19 -46.68
N LYS A 1177 -23.62 1.32 -47.87
CA LYS A 1177 -22.89 1.42 -49.14
C LYS A 1177 -21.93 2.61 -49.18
N GLN A 1178 -22.33 3.76 -48.64
CA GLN A 1178 -21.57 5.02 -48.68
C GLN A 1178 -20.51 5.14 -47.59
N LEU A 1179 -20.51 4.26 -46.58
CA LEU A 1179 -19.50 4.25 -45.53
C LEU A 1179 -18.37 3.27 -45.83
N GLY A 1180 -17.13 3.66 -45.52
CA GLY A 1180 -15.96 2.78 -45.59
C GLY A 1180 -15.88 1.81 -44.40
N LEU A 1181 -16.34 2.24 -43.23
CA LEU A 1181 -16.45 1.43 -42.00
C LEU A 1181 -17.89 1.53 -41.49
N VAL A 1182 -18.46 0.42 -41.04
CA VAL A 1182 -19.86 0.37 -40.58
C VAL A 1182 -19.90 0.16 -39.07
N PRO A 1183 -20.64 0.98 -38.31
CA PRO A 1183 -20.70 0.83 -36.86
C PRO A 1183 -21.55 -0.39 -36.46
N TYR A 1184 -21.24 -0.97 -35.30
CA TYR A 1184 -22.13 -1.88 -34.59
C TYR A 1184 -23.36 -1.12 -34.05
N GLY A 1185 -24.52 -1.78 -34.09
CA GLY A 1185 -25.73 -1.29 -33.44
C GLY A 1185 -25.56 -1.26 -31.93
N ILE A 1186 -26.08 -0.21 -31.28
CA ILE A 1186 -26.02 -0.11 -29.81
C ILE A 1186 -26.95 -1.11 -29.10
N THR A 1187 -27.88 -1.72 -29.84
CA THR A 1187 -28.75 -2.80 -29.38
C THR A 1187 -28.75 -3.95 -30.41
N GLU A 1188 -29.07 -5.17 -29.98
CA GLU A 1188 -29.20 -6.33 -30.89
C GLU A 1188 -30.25 -6.11 -31.98
N GLU A 1189 -31.33 -5.39 -31.67
CA GLU A 1189 -32.40 -5.08 -32.63
C GLU A 1189 -31.87 -4.19 -33.76
N ILE A 1190 -31.12 -3.13 -33.43
CA ILE A 1190 -30.50 -2.23 -34.40
C ILE A 1190 -29.44 -3.00 -35.20
N GLU A 1191 -28.61 -3.79 -34.52
CA GLU A 1191 -27.57 -4.60 -35.16
C GLU A 1191 -28.15 -5.56 -36.20
N THR A 1192 -29.32 -6.16 -35.92
CA THR A 1192 -30.00 -7.05 -36.87
C THR A 1192 -30.37 -6.34 -38.17
N HIS A 1193 -30.83 -5.08 -38.09
CA HIS A 1193 -31.14 -4.27 -39.28
C HIS A 1193 -29.89 -3.89 -40.07
N ILE A 1194 -28.78 -3.55 -39.38
CA ILE A 1194 -27.50 -3.28 -40.04
C ILE A 1194 -26.97 -4.54 -40.72
N GLN A 1195 -27.07 -5.69 -40.07
CA GLN A 1195 -26.62 -6.97 -40.62
C GLN A 1195 -27.45 -7.39 -41.85
N HIS A 1196 -28.75 -7.13 -41.83
CA HIS A 1196 -29.62 -7.31 -43.01
C HIS A 1196 -29.19 -6.41 -44.18
N ALA A 1197 -28.79 -5.17 -43.94
CA ALA A 1197 -28.27 -4.30 -44.99
C ALA A 1197 -26.89 -4.74 -45.52
N LEU A 1198 -26.03 -5.28 -44.65
CA LEU A 1198 -24.72 -5.81 -45.03
C LEU A 1198 -24.82 -7.03 -45.96
N THR A 1199 -25.74 -7.97 -45.70
CA THR A 1199 -25.91 -9.17 -46.56
C THR A 1199 -26.34 -8.85 -47.99
N HIS A 1200 -26.95 -7.69 -48.22
CA HIS A 1200 -27.39 -7.23 -49.54
C HIS A 1200 -26.36 -6.37 -50.28
N THR A 1201 -25.21 -6.10 -49.66
CA THR A 1201 -24.14 -5.28 -50.25
C THR A 1201 -23.03 -6.19 -50.76
N ALA A 1202 -23.00 -6.45 -52.07
CA ALA A 1202 -21.96 -7.24 -52.72
C ALA A 1202 -20.66 -6.41 -52.87
N ALA A 1203 -19.85 -6.32 -51.82
CA ALA A 1203 -18.46 -5.87 -51.89
C ALA A 1203 -17.75 -6.34 -50.60
N GLU A 1204 -16.52 -6.84 -50.76
CA GLU A 1204 -15.45 -7.09 -49.78
C GLU A 1204 -15.76 -6.65 -48.33
N GLU A 1205 -15.60 -7.57 -47.38
CA GLU A 1205 -15.90 -7.42 -45.94
C GLU A 1205 -15.61 -6.01 -45.41
N LYS A 1206 -16.63 -5.14 -45.38
CA LYS A 1206 -16.50 -3.80 -44.82
C LYS A 1206 -16.10 -3.90 -43.35
N GLY A 1207 -15.03 -3.22 -42.96
CA GLY A 1207 -14.57 -3.17 -41.58
C GLY A 1207 -15.68 -2.68 -40.63
N ARG A 1208 -15.76 -3.30 -39.45
CA ARG A 1208 -16.76 -3.02 -38.41
C ARG A 1208 -16.09 -2.35 -37.22
N PHE A 1209 -16.79 -1.46 -36.53
CA PHE A 1209 -16.28 -0.77 -35.34
C PHE A 1209 -17.41 -0.40 -34.38
N LYS A 1210 -17.13 -0.22 -33.09
CA LYS A 1210 -18.15 0.32 -32.17
C LYS A 1210 -18.04 1.84 -32.19
N LEU A 1211 -19.16 2.54 -32.31
CA LEU A 1211 -19.15 4.01 -32.37
C LEU A 1211 -18.51 4.65 -31.12
N ALA A 1212 -18.49 3.92 -30.00
CA ALA A 1212 -17.88 4.31 -28.74
C ALA A 1212 -16.46 3.73 -28.49
N GLU A 1213 -15.95 2.82 -29.34
CA GLU A 1213 -14.64 2.18 -29.19
C GLU A 1213 -13.92 2.08 -30.55
N VAL A 1214 -12.78 2.79 -30.67
CA VAL A 1214 -11.66 2.60 -31.63
C VAL A 1214 -11.45 3.61 -32.78
N ASP A 1215 -10.17 3.94 -32.93
CA ASP A 1215 -9.41 4.54 -34.03
C ASP A 1215 -9.49 3.74 -35.34
N SER A 1216 -9.98 4.40 -36.38
CA SER A 1216 -10.16 3.79 -37.70
C SER A 1216 -8.84 3.53 -38.45
N ILE A 1217 -7.72 4.13 -38.07
CA ILE A 1217 -6.43 3.92 -38.77
C ILE A 1217 -5.84 2.53 -38.51
N ALA A 1218 -5.95 2.01 -37.29
CA ALA A 1218 -5.44 0.68 -36.95
C ALA A 1218 -6.16 -0.46 -37.72
N ILE A 1219 -7.48 -0.33 -37.89
CA ILE A 1219 -8.29 -1.31 -38.63
C ILE A 1219 -8.04 -1.18 -40.15
N ILE A 1220 -7.85 0.03 -40.66
CA ILE A 1220 -7.60 0.26 -42.09
C ILE A 1220 -6.21 -0.24 -42.52
N ARG A 1221 -5.18 -0.12 -41.66
CA ARG A 1221 -3.85 -0.70 -41.95
C ARG A 1221 -3.82 -2.23 -41.81
N ALA A 1222 -4.52 -2.80 -40.82
CA ALA A 1222 -4.53 -4.26 -40.60
C ALA A 1222 -5.27 -5.06 -41.69
N ILE A 1223 -6.13 -4.42 -42.49
CA ILE A 1223 -6.85 -5.04 -43.60
C ILE A 1223 -6.10 -4.85 -44.94
N GLY A 1224 -5.02 -4.06 -44.96
CA GLY A 1224 -4.26 -3.77 -46.17
C GLY A 1224 -2.94 -4.52 -46.26
N THR A 1225 -2.96 -5.79 -46.69
CA THR A 1225 -1.79 -6.45 -47.32
C THR A 1225 -2.15 -6.92 -48.73
N GLU A 1226 -1.59 -6.19 -49.70
CA GLU A 1226 -1.10 -6.57 -51.04
C GLU A 1226 -1.90 -7.54 -51.94
N ASP A 1227 -2.42 -7.06 -53.08
CA ASP A 1227 -1.80 -7.22 -54.42
C ASP A 1227 -2.71 -6.78 -55.59
N GLY A 1228 -2.17 -5.93 -56.49
CA GLY A 1228 -2.46 -6.01 -57.94
C GLY A 1228 -3.10 -4.82 -58.69
N ILE A 1229 -2.24 -3.95 -59.25
CA ILE A 1229 -2.42 -3.05 -60.45
C ILE A 1229 -3.43 -1.91 -60.37
#